data_AF-A0A1Z9ECT8-F1
#
_entry.id   AF-A0A1Z9ECT8-F1
#
_cell.length_a   1.000
_cell.length_b   1.000
_cell.length_c   1.000
_cell.angle_alpha   90.00
_cell.angle_beta   90.00
_cell.angle_gamma   90.00
#
_symmetry.space_group_name_H-M   'P 1'
#
loop_
_entity.id
_entity.type
_entity.pdbx_description
1 polymer ?
#
loop_
_entity_poly.entity_id
_entity_poly.type
_entity_poly.pdbx_seq_one_letter_code
_entity_poly.pdbx_strand_id
1 'polypeptide(L)'
;MWCDEQDDDDDNDGYMDEDDAFPVHQSSHVDTDGDGMPDFIGDVTEHMGDDFSSLNWSGMDWNEEEAHPNYGYNDTYGDIFLCEDGLVISWFGQAWVPAYWINDGYDDCNDASDESVDLDTFGPGTTGWMRGGDQNPGISPSAQSAKLYGDDNETSELSIVIDTAEGWLMFDYKIQSELIFDQFAVYVDGDMMGSISGWDSADGLWDDEDFECGTPGDYGDSIPPEWVNDGWSDCGDSDGDGVSDDEAISIGWFEETGVEIYLEEGMHEIVFAYEKDADTSVGQDMVLLTNIMFPMSVQGDDDLTLDLDDDNDGVDDVDDACPLDDTEQVDTDGDGFCDNQDSDDDNDGIYDFNDAVPLDPNEQYDFDGDGIGDNADTDDDNDGCLDEEDDLPFDDSSCNDLDNDGIGDEFDPDDDGDNVFDEDDPFPEDGTAWLDNDGDGLPDFNGVPQFSGDFETGSLGDYDTFGDADWSVVDAASSISGAIINGTFSAESGDIDNSQTSSLEIEWTTIAGDMSFEYVTSTETNWDYLRFYVDGSLQASWSGQTAGVHVQSLTAGTHTFEWQYYKDGSVSTYDDTVWIDDVTLPLVQMSNTNNDTDDDNDGTLDDYDVDPLNPCVGTDTDGDGLPDTVWTGVVDMSGNNDSAFIVDCSDVEANPYTADSDDDGDGWSDEDEFACGTDHLNGTEMPSDFDNDGLCDVFDDDSDNDGVVDTLDAFPYDDSESQDADGDGIGDNSDPDDDNDNVTDVDDAFPYDPTESEDLDGDGIGDNADNDTDGDGVPNNEDSFPTDDEASTDTDGDGIDDEADNDDDGDGYADVIDWAPLDPSEWLDSDNDGLGDNADTDDDNDGVLDDADAFPFDQDEYTDLDDDGIGDEADTDRDGDGVNNNVDAFPDDGTESRDLDGDGIGDSTDSDMDGDGVDNVDDLFPENSLEQTDWDGDGIGDFSDVDDDNDGHLDEFDAFDFDSTEWQDFDGDGLGDNNSDDDDDNDGVSDVEEDQCGSNSLDVNSLPSDYDGDGICDAQDSDVSSQDIQDNTQDDLGWSNAVPGFPALFAAIALVGAALIGRRNDD
;
A
#
# COMPACT_ATOMS: atom_id res chain seq x y z
N MET A 1 -23.47 -38.16 -17.87
CA MET A 1 -23.78 -38.33 -19.31
C MET A 1 -24.96 -37.44 -19.57
N TRP A 2 -24.86 -36.54 -20.56
CA TRP A 2 -25.72 -35.35 -20.70
C TRP A 2 -25.48 -34.32 -19.56
N CYS A 3 -25.40 -32.99 -19.78
CA CYS A 3 -25.93 -32.05 -20.80
C CYS A 3 -27.35 -31.56 -20.51
N ASP A 4 -27.68 -30.26 -20.52
CA ASP A 4 -26.89 -28.99 -20.56
C ASP A 4 -27.58 -28.02 -19.51
N GLU A 5 -27.47 -26.68 -19.39
CA GLU A 5 -26.92 -25.54 -20.16
C GLU A 5 -26.87 -24.27 -19.24
N GLN A 6 -25.71 -23.62 -18.97
CA GLN A 6 -25.48 -22.21 -18.45
C GLN A 6 -25.72 -21.87 -16.94
N ASP A 7 -25.13 -20.83 -16.29
CA ASP A 7 -24.07 -19.80 -16.58
C ASP A 7 -23.29 -19.53 -15.25
N ASP A 8 -21.96 -19.60 -15.17
CA ASP A 8 -20.92 -18.54 -15.33
C ASP A 8 -20.64 -17.69 -14.06
N ASP A 9 -19.72 -18.17 -13.20
CA ASP A 9 -18.87 -17.38 -12.29
C ASP A 9 -17.45 -17.29 -12.90
N ASP A 10 -16.93 -16.08 -13.19
CA ASP A 10 -15.75 -15.95 -14.07
C ASP A 10 -14.36 -15.88 -13.37
N ASP A 11 -14.28 -16.03 -12.04
CA ASP A 11 -13.01 -16.25 -11.31
C ASP A 11 -12.97 -17.42 -10.29
N ASN A 12 -14.11 -17.91 -9.80
CA ASN A 12 -14.22 -19.00 -8.82
C ASN A 12 -13.44 -18.71 -7.50
N ASP A 13 -13.68 -17.55 -6.89
CA ASP A 13 -13.15 -17.17 -5.56
C ASP A 13 -14.03 -17.70 -4.39
N GLY A 14 -15.35 -17.47 -4.44
CA GLY A 14 -16.32 -17.97 -3.47
C GLY A 14 -16.97 -16.93 -2.53
N TYR A 15 -16.74 -15.64 -2.73
CA TYR A 15 -17.49 -14.53 -2.14
C TYR A 15 -18.00 -13.56 -3.23
N MET A 16 -18.79 -12.54 -2.87
CA MET A 16 -19.22 -11.47 -3.78
C MET A 16 -18.77 -10.12 -3.22
N ASP A 17 -18.02 -9.33 -3.99
CA ASP A 17 -17.84 -7.89 -3.74
C ASP A 17 -17.68 -7.04 -5.03
N GLU A 18 -18.41 -5.92 -5.01
CA GLU A 18 -18.17 -4.57 -5.59
C GLU A 18 -17.72 -4.33 -7.05
N ASP A 19 -17.18 -5.28 -7.83
CA ASP A 19 -16.64 -4.99 -9.20
C ASP A 19 -17.73 -4.84 -10.31
N ASP A 20 -19.02 -4.92 -9.95
CA ASP A 20 -20.18 -4.87 -10.87
C ASP A 20 -20.65 -3.42 -11.22
N ALA A 21 -19.82 -2.41 -10.94
CA ALA A 21 -20.18 -0.99 -10.99
C ALA A 21 -20.11 -0.36 -12.40
N PHE A 22 -21.26 -0.19 -13.07
CA PHE A 22 -21.38 0.55 -14.34
C PHE A 22 -21.82 2.02 -14.19
N PRO A 23 -21.18 2.95 -14.94
CA PRO A 23 -21.97 3.97 -15.65
C PRO A 23 -21.87 3.92 -17.18
N VAL A 24 -22.96 4.30 -17.84
CA VAL A 24 -23.14 4.36 -19.30
C VAL A 24 -22.58 5.69 -19.89
N HIS A 25 -22.11 5.87 -21.14
CA HIS A 25 -22.35 5.13 -22.39
C HIS A 25 -21.40 5.53 -23.56
N GLN A 26 -21.21 4.62 -24.55
CA GLN A 26 -20.78 4.85 -25.96
C GLN A 26 -19.35 5.43 -26.23
N SER A 27 -18.43 4.70 -26.91
CA SER A 27 -18.67 4.23 -28.30
C SER A 27 -17.58 3.34 -28.94
N SER A 28 -17.85 2.04 -29.07
CA SER A 28 -17.45 1.13 -30.18
C SER A 28 -15.96 0.92 -30.55
N HIS A 29 -15.53 -0.35 -30.64
CA HIS A 29 -15.23 -1.09 -31.89
C HIS A 29 -15.16 -2.61 -31.59
N VAL A 30 -14.83 -3.47 -32.56
CA VAL A 30 -15.08 -4.94 -32.51
C VAL A 30 -13.89 -5.73 -33.08
N ASP A 31 -13.42 -6.75 -32.35
CA ASP A 31 -12.56 -7.85 -32.85
C ASP A 31 -13.40 -8.86 -33.68
N THR A 32 -12.81 -9.50 -34.70
CA THR A 32 -13.55 -10.20 -35.76
C THR A 32 -13.16 -11.67 -36.00
N ASP A 33 -12.11 -12.23 -35.38
CA ASP A 33 -11.89 -13.69 -35.35
C ASP A 33 -11.65 -14.32 -33.97
N GLY A 34 -11.53 -13.51 -32.92
CA GLY A 34 -11.85 -13.94 -31.54
C GLY A 34 -10.67 -14.50 -30.75
N ASP A 35 -9.49 -13.89 -30.89
CA ASP A 35 -8.34 -14.14 -30.02
C ASP A 35 -8.13 -13.05 -28.93
N GLY A 36 -8.94 -11.99 -28.96
CA GLY A 36 -8.99 -10.97 -27.91
C GLY A 36 -8.14 -9.73 -28.15
N MET A 37 -7.53 -9.54 -29.33
CA MET A 37 -6.78 -8.32 -29.65
C MET A 37 -7.43 -7.45 -30.77
N PRO A 38 -7.30 -6.11 -30.72
CA PRO A 38 -7.82 -5.25 -31.79
C PRO A 38 -7.07 -5.41 -33.14
N ASP A 39 -7.64 -6.18 -34.06
CA ASP A 39 -7.10 -6.42 -35.41
C ASP A 39 -6.87 -5.13 -36.23
N PHE A 40 -5.60 -4.79 -36.52
CA PHE A 40 -5.28 -3.82 -37.57
C PHE A 40 -3.96 -4.02 -38.35
N ILE A 41 -3.89 -5.13 -39.09
CA ILE A 41 -3.28 -5.24 -40.45
C ILE A 41 -1.82 -4.77 -40.62
N GLY A 42 -0.90 -5.75 -40.75
CA GLY A 42 0.52 -5.55 -41.12
C GLY A 42 1.06 -6.43 -42.28
N ASP A 43 0.19 -7.03 -43.10
CA ASP A 43 0.50 -8.05 -44.15
C ASP A 43 1.76 -7.81 -45.00
N VAL A 44 2.72 -8.75 -44.93
CA VAL A 44 3.44 -9.28 -46.11
C VAL A 44 3.66 -10.81 -46.01
N THR A 45 2.62 -11.58 -46.32
CA THR A 45 2.64 -12.93 -46.96
C THR A 45 3.47 -14.10 -46.41
N GLU A 46 2.80 -15.23 -46.14
CA GLU A 46 3.35 -16.59 -46.27
C GLU A 46 3.99 -16.83 -47.66
N HIS A 47 4.93 -17.78 -47.80
CA HIS A 47 4.92 -18.79 -48.88
C HIS A 47 5.98 -19.91 -48.71
N MET A 48 5.50 -21.15 -48.51
CA MET A 48 6.11 -22.42 -48.95
C MET A 48 7.60 -22.75 -48.65
N GLY A 49 7.81 -23.73 -47.76
CA GLY A 49 8.68 -24.88 -48.10
C GLY A 49 9.79 -25.26 -47.12
N ASP A 50 9.70 -26.52 -46.67
CA ASP A 50 10.77 -27.51 -46.46
C ASP A 50 11.98 -27.24 -45.51
N ASP A 51 12.36 -28.33 -44.81
CA ASP A 51 13.72 -28.76 -44.41
C ASP A 51 14.38 -28.28 -43.07
N PHE A 52 14.71 -29.28 -42.22
CA PHE A 52 15.64 -29.31 -41.04
C PHE A 52 15.32 -28.36 -39.84
N SER A 53 15.80 -28.58 -38.60
CA SER A 53 16.01 -29.72 -37.65
C SER A 53 16.93 -29.22 -36.51
N SER A 54 17.17 -30.05 -35.46
CA SER A 54 18.21 -29.85 -34.40
C SER A 54 17.92 -28.68 -33.44
N LEU A 55 17.94 -28.85 -32.10
CA LEU A 55 19.05 -29.12 -31.15
C LEU A 55 19.99 -27.90 -30.99
N ASN A 56 20.48 -27.52 -29.79
CA ASN A 56 20.38 -28.18 -28.48
C ASN A 56 20.42 -27.20 -27.26
N TRP A 57 20.34 -27.76 -26.03
CA TRP A 57 20.85 -27.40 -24.67
C TRP A 57 21.45 -26.00 -24.32
N SER A 58 21.74 -25.64 -23.06
CA SER A 58 21.84 -26.37 -21.76
C SER A 58 21.44 -25.49 -20.55
N GLY A 59 21.34 -26.08 -19.34
CA GLY A 59 21.43 -25.40 -18.02
C GLY A 59 20.29 -24.44 -17.59
N MET A 60 19.57 -24.58 -16.46
CA MET A 60 19.64 -25.49 -15.31
C MET A 60 20.95 -25.37 -14.47
N ASP A 61 20.95 -25.33 -13.12
CA ASP A 61 19.79 -25.37 -12.21
C ASP A 61 20.02 -24.87 -10.75
N TRP A 62 18.88 -24.71 -10.03
CA TRP A 62 18.60 -24.86 -8.59
C TRP A 62 19.20 -23.97 -7.45
N ASN A 63 18.25 -23.52 -6.61
CA ASN A 63 18.25 -23.41 -5.13
C ASN A 63 19.11 -22.34 -4.42
N GLU A 64 18.74 -21.78 -3.25
CA GLU A 64 17.53 -21.67 -2.37
C GLU A 64 17.94 -20.60 -1.32
N GLU A 65 17.13 -19.75 -0.67
CA GLU A 65 15.69 -19.48 -0.54
C GLU A 65 15.56 -17.94 -0.20
N GLU A 66 14.36 -17.34 -0.10
CA GLU A 66 13.93 -16.17 0.73
C GLU A 66 14.83 -14.92 1.08
N ALA A 67 14.37 -13.78 1.64
CA ALA A 67 13.08 -13.34 2.19
C ALA A 67 12.79 -11.84 1.90
N HIS A 68 11.49 -11.55 1.78
CA HIS A 68 10.77 -10.25 1.79
C HIS A 68 11.05 -9.32 3.01
N PRO A 69 10.54 -8.04 3.04
CA PRO A 69 10.10 -7.13 1.94
C PRO A 69 10.41 -5.60 2.15
N ASN A 70 9.87 -4.76 1.25
CA ASN A 70 9.40 -3.35 1.43
C ASN A 70 10.44 -2.23 1.68
N TYR A 71 10.24 -0.96 1.25
CA TYR A 71 9.25 -0.25 0.38
C TYR A 71 10.07 0.79 -0.47
N GLY A 72 9.63 1.48 -1.54
CA GLY A 72 8.32 2.04 -1.93
C GLY A 72 8.10 3.43 -1.29
N TYR A 73 7.66 4.51 -1.94
CA TYR A 73 7.42 4.91 -3.36
C TYR A 73 7.74 6.43 -3.46
N ASN A 74 8.24 6.99 -4.57
CA ASN A 74 7.51 7.78 -5.59
C ASN A 74 6.45 8.77 -5.09
N ASP A 75 6.51 10.03 -5.55
CA ASP A 75 5.30 10.74 -6.03
C ASP A 75 5.60 11.92 -6.97
N THR A 76 4.57 12.49 -7.60
CA THR A 76 4.60 13.73 -8.40
C THR A 76 3.21 14.37 -8.47
N TYR A 77 3.01 15.50 -7.79
CA TYR A 77 2.12 16.66 -8.04
C TYR A 77 2.14 17.51 -6.74
N GLY A 78 1.42 18.63 -6.66
CA GLY A 78 1.40 19.46 -5.45
C GLY A 78 0.59 20.75 -5.60
N ASP A 79 0.44 21.49 -4.50
CA ASP A 79 -0.29 22.76 -4.40
C ASP A 79 0.38 23.73 -3.39
N ILE A 80 -0.27 24.85 -3.07
CA ILE A 80 0.30 26.06 -2.46
C ILE A 80 -0.42 26.38 -1.13
N PHE A 81 0.28 26.85 -0.08
CA PHE A 81 0.01 28.11 0.67
C PHE A 81 0.98 28.36 1.87
N LEU A 82 0.77 29.49 2.56
CA LEU A 82 1.55 30.21 3.60
C LEU A 82 1.41 29.56 5.01
N CYS A 83 2.04 29.94 6.14
CA CYS A 83 3.23 30.75 6.53
C CYS A 83 3.63 30.39 8.01
N GLU A 84 4.38 31.27 8.70
CA GLU A 84 4.46 31.46 10.17
C GLU A 84 5.39 30.58 11.06
N ASP A 85 6.45 31.24 11.55
CA ASP A 85 6.83 31.47 12.96
C ASP A 85 7.09 30.38 14.02
N GLY A 86 8.23 30.56 14.71
CA GLY A 86 8.34 30.40 16.18
C GLY A 86 8.88 29.07 16.75
N LEU A 87 10.09 29.08 17.34
CA LEU A 87 10.28 29.26 18.80
C LEU A 87 11.73 29.04 19.33
N VAL A 88 12.32 30.13 19.84
CA VAL A 88 13.02 30.33 21.14
C VAL A 88 13.80 29.16 21.84
N ILE A 89 14.99 29.46 22.43
CA ILE A 89 15.41 29.18 23.86
C ILE A 89 16.95 29.29 24.12
N SER A 90 17.42 30.53 24.33
CA SER A 90 18.16 31.00 25.54
C SER A 90 19.70 30.82 25.78
N TRP A 91 20.27 31.94 26.25
CA TRP A 91 21.08 32.14 27.49
C TRP A 91 22.65 32.14 27.53
N PHE A 92 23.20 33.37 27.42
CA PHE A 92 24.22 34.02 28.28
C PHE A 92 25.45 33.26 28.86
N GLY A 93 26.68 33.77 28.60
CA GLY A 93 27.91 33.10 29.07
C GLY A 93 29.24 33.86 29.34
N GLN A 94 29.34 35.20 29.26
CA GLN A 94 30.54 36.02 29.58
C GLN A 94 31.81 35.94 28.69
N ALA A 95 31.97 36.97 27.83
CA ALA A 95 33.23 37.54 27.32
C ALA A 95 34.12 36.69 26.38
N TRP A 96 35.05 37.40 25.72
CA TRP A 96 35.94 36.95 24.61
C TRP A 96 35.19 36.75 23.28
N VAL A 97 35.16 37.82 22.49
CA VAL A 97 34.52 37.90 21.16
C VAL A 97 35.20 36.93 20.17
N PRO A 98 34.46 35.97 19.58
CA PRO A 98 34.85 35.26 18.35
C PRO A 98 34.39 36.05 17.11
N ALA A 99 35.00 35.82 15.95
CA ALA A 99 34.67 36.54 14.73
C ALA A 99 33.41 35.99 14.04
N TYR A 100 32.46 36.88 13.72
CA TYR A 100 31.32 36.65 12.83
C TYR A 100 30.99 37.95 12.07
N TRP A 101 31.75 38.25 11.03
CA TRP A 101 31.51 39.37 10.09
C TRP A 101 31.65 38.85 8.64
N ILE A 102 30.79 37.90 8.31
CA ILE A 102 30.39 37.39 6.98
C ILE A 102 29.11 36.56 7.24
N ASN A 103 28.09 36.72 6.39
CA ASN A 103 26.84 35.94 6.35
C ASN A 103 25.80 36.22 7.47
N ASP A 104 25.04 37.30 7.28
CA ASP A 104 23.64 37.41 7.69
C ASP A 104 22.77 36.49 6.80
N GLY A 105 22.02 35.58 7.42
CA GLY A 105 21.40 34.45 6.72
C GLY A 105 19.95 34.70 6.29
N TYR A 106 19.76 35.13 5.05
CA TYR A 106 18.49 35.02 4.32
C TYR A 106 18.71 34.17 3.06
N ASP A 107 17.96 33.07 2.92
CA ASP A 107 17.77 32.41 1.62
C ASP A 107 16.70 33.20 0.85
N ASP A 108 17.00 33.68 -0.36
CA ASP A 108 16.00 34.27 -1.25
C ASP A 108 15.41 33.25 -2.23
N CYS A 109 14.07 33.21 -2.31
CA CYS A 109 13.36 32.16 -3.05
C CYS A 109 13.59 32.26 -4.58
N ASN A 110 14.19 31.21 -5.15
CA ASN A 110 14.61 30.98 -6.56
C ASN A 110 16.00 31.54 -6.96
N ASP A 111 17.05 30.72 -6.79
CA ASP A 111 17.55 29.91 -7.92
C ASP A 111 18.21 28.61 -7.42
N ALA A 112 18.23 27.57 -8.25
CA ALA A 112 18.87 26.29 -7.98
C ALA A 112 20.22 26.18 -8.70
N SER A 113 21.09 27.18 -8.54
CA SER A 113 22.47 27.14 -9.04
C SER A 113 23.46 27.84 -8.10
N ASP A 114 24.45 27.09 -7.63
CA ASP A 114 25.61 27.58 -6.86
C ASP A 114 26.56 28.40 -7.75
N GLU A 115 26.67 29.72 -7.53
CA GLU A 115 27.92 30.46 -7.77
C GLU A 115 27.98 31.87 -7.10
N SER A 116 28.41 31.91 -5.84
CA SER A 116 29.10 33.04 -5.16
C SER A 116 28.41 34.40 -4.90
N VAL A 117 28.58 34.91 -3.67
CA VAL A 117 28.37 36.34 -3.32
C VAL A 117 29.62 37.15 -3.69
N ASP A 118 29.48 38.13 -4.58
CA ASP A 118 30.63 38.86 -5.14
C ASP A 118 31.12 40.04 -4.27
N LEU A 119 32.40 39.97 -3.91
CA LEU A 119 33.17 41.01 -3.22
C LEU A 119 33.31 42.33 -4.02
N ASP A 120 33.02 42.36 -5.33
CA ASP A 120 32.97 43.61 -6.13
C ASP A 120 31.93 44.61 -5.60
N THR A 121 30.95 44.15 -4.80
CA THR A 121 29.98 44.99 -4.09
C THR A 121 30.65 45.94 -3.08
N PHE A 122 31.77 45.54 -2.47
CA PHE A 122 32.45 46.28 -1.40
C PHE A 122 33.88 46.66 -1.77
N GLY A 123 34.06 47.85 -2.32
CA GLY A 123 35.38 48.43 -2.58
C GLY A 123 36.18 48.74 -1.30
N PRO A 124 37.50 49.03 -1.41
CA PRO A 124 38.46 49.14 -0.31
C PRO A 124 38.23 50.30 0.69
N GLY A 125 37.08 50.98 0.63
CA GLY A 125 36.68 52.03 1.57
C GLY A 125 35.92 51.53 2.79
N THR A 126 35.40 50.29 2.78
CA THR A 126 34.63 49.71 3.91
C THR A 126 35.42 48.67 4.70
N THR A 127 36.14 47.77 4.03
CA THR A 127 36.87 46.65 4.67
C THR A 127 38.37 46.91 4.84
N GLY A 128 38.93 47.90 4.14
CA GLY A 128 40.38 48.19 4.10
C GLY A 128 41.23 47.21 3.27
N TRP A 129 40.67 46.05 2.90
CA TRP A 129 41.33 45.04 2.06
C TRP A 129 41.29 45.40 0.57
N MET A 130 42.27 44.94 -0.19
CA MET A 130 42.48 45.17 -1.62
C MET A 130 42.86 43.86 -2.30
N ARG A 131 42.16 43.52 -3.39
CA ARG A 131 42.45 42.37 -4.25
C ARG A 131 43.40 42.74 -5.40
N GLY A 132 44.24 41.80 -5.80
CA GLY A 132 45.21 41.88 -6.90
C GLY A 132 45.49 40.50 -7.51
N GLY A 133 46.43 40.43 -8.44
CA GLY A 133 46.66 39.24 -9.28
C GLY A 133 46.04 39.35 -10.67
N ASP A 134 46.04 38.24 -11.40
CA ASP A 134 45.32 38.06 -12.67
C ASP A 134 43.90 37.49 -12.43
N GLN A 135 43.68 36.75 -11.33
CA GLN A 135 42.37 36.30 -10.84
C GLN A 135 41.93 37.08 -9.58
N ASN A 136 40.64 36.98 -9.23
CA ASN A 136 40.03 37.75 -8.15
C ASN A 136 39.74 36.82 -6.94
N PRO A 137 40.40 37.02 -5.77
CA PRO A 137 40.09 36.28 -4.55
C PRO A 137 38.62 36.37 -4.14
N GLY A 138 38.10 35.25 -3.59
CA GLY A 138 36.71 35.11 -3.15
C GLY A 138 36.59 34.85 -1.64
N ILE A 139 35.36 34.74 -1.16
CA ILE A 139 35.02 34.27 0.19
C ILE A 139 34.21 32.98 0.03
N SER A 140 34.49 31.96 0.85
CA SER A 140 33.66 30.76 0.94
C SER A 140 32.69 30.89 2.12
N PRO A 141 31.36 30.99 1.89
CA PRO A 141 30.38 31.09 2.99
C PRO A 141 30.37 29.84 3.86
N SER A 142 30.37 28.66 3.25
CA SER A 142 30.34 27.35 3.92
C SER A 142 31.61 27.02 4.71
N ALA A 143 32.75 27.67 4.41
CA ALA A 143 34.02 27.46 5.10
C ALA A 143 34.54 28.69 5.87
N GLN A 144 33.74 29.77 5.99
CA GLN A 144 34.05 31.01 6.74
C GLN A 144 35.49 31.55 6.51
N SER A 145 35.96 31.51 5.26
CA SER A 145 37.37 31.75 4.91
C SER A 145 37.53 32.53 3.62
N ALA A 146 38.63 33.31 3.54
CA ALA A 146 39.05 33.95 2.31
C ALA A 146 39.79 32.94 1.42
N LYS A 147 39.35 32.80 0.17
CA LYS A 147 39.84 31.80 -0.79
C LYS A 147 40.71 32.45 -1.87
N LEU A 148 41.97 32.03 -1.92
CA LEU A 148 42.93 32.32 -2.99
C LEU A 148 43.03 31.09 -3.91
N TYR A 149 42.90 31.29 -5.21
CA TYR A 149 42.94 30.26 -6.25
C TYR A 149 43.35 30.91 -7.59
N GLY A 150 43.69 30.12 -8.60
CA GLY A 150 44.01 30.62 -9.93
C GLY A 150 44.05 29.51 -10.99
N ASP A 151 43.88 29.90 -12.25
CA ASP A 151 44.14 29.02 -13.40
C ASP A 151 45.66 28.96 -13.68
N ASP A 152 46.09 28.07 -14.57
CA ASP A 152 47.52 27.72 -14.73
C ASP A 152 48.39 28.92 -15.20
N ASN A 153 49.44 29.24 -14.44
CA ASN A 153 50.29 30.44 -14.50
C ASN A 153 49.62 31.77 -14.04
N GLU A 154 48.45 31.75 -13.41
CA GLU A 154 47.80 32.95 -12.88
C GLU A 154 48.04 33.12 -11.37
N THR A 155 47.96 34.38 -10.91
CA THR A 155 48.18 34.72 -9.49
C THR A 155 46.97 35.39 -8.87
N SER A 156 46.82 35.24 -7.55
CA SER A 156 45.76 35.83 -6.74
C SER A 156 46.37 36.48 -5.49
N GLU A 157 46.15 37.78 -5.29
CA GLU A 157 46.68 38.55 -4.15
C GLU A 157 45.56 39.15 -3.29
N LEU A 158 45.64 38.98 -1.97
CA LEU A 158 44.81 39.67 -0.98
C LEU A 158 45.69 40.52 -0.07
N SER A 159 45.44 41.83 0.00
CA SER A 159 46.33 42.79 0.67
C SER A 159 45.60 43.82 1.53
N ILE A 160 46.30 44.41 2.50
CA ILE A 160 45.78 45.46 3.38
C ILE A 160 46.89 46.44 3.79
N VAL A 161 46.55 47.71 4.00
CA VAL A 161 47.46 48.73 4.55
C VAL A 161 46.94 49.21 5.91
N ILE A 162 47.68 48.94 6.98
CA ILE A 162 47.23 49.11 8.37
C ILE A 162 48.34 49.64 9.29
N ASP A 163 47.99 50.50 10.25
CA ASP A 163 48.90 51.07 11.27
C ASP A 163 48.96 50.16 12.50
N THR A 164 50.05 49.39 12.65
CA THR A 164 50.18 48.38 13.71
C THR A 164 51.11 48.80 14.84
N ALA A 165 50.98 48.12 15.97
CA ALA A 165 51.88 48.23 17.11
C ALA A 165 53.05 47.23 17.02
N GLU A 166 54.13 47.51 17.76
CA GLU A 166 55.24 46.56 17.97
C GLU A 166 54.71 45.25 18.60
N GLY A 167 54.59 44.19 17.79
CA GLY A 167 53.89 42.96 18.18
C GLY A 167 53.81 41.92 17.05
N TRP A 168 52.97 40.90 17.20
CA TRP A 168 52.83 39.82 16.21
C TRP A 168 51.50 39.93 15.46
N LEU A 169 51.58 39.93 14.13
CA LEU A 169 50.51 39.46 13.24
C LEU A 169 50.37 37.95 13.46
N MET A 170 49.13 37.47 13.58
CA MET A 170 48.79 36.05 13.64
C MET A 170 47.77 35.73 12.55
N PHE A 171 47.85 34.54 11.95
CA PHE A 171 46.80 33.99 11.08
C PHE A 171 46.87 32.46 11.02
N ASP A 172 45.80 31.86 10.50
CA ASP A 172 45.69 30.43 10.21
C ASP A 172 45.52 30.26 8.70
N TYR A 173 46.10 29.19 8.12
CA TYR A 173 45.90 28.86 6.71
C TYR A 173 45.70 27.36 6.50
N LYS A 174 44.98 27.03 5.43
CA LYS A 174 44.91 25.69 4.84
C LYS A 174 45.30 25.78 3.37
N ILE A 175 46.08 24.85 2.87
CA ILE A 175 46.46 24.75 1.46
C ILE A 175 46.17 23.33 0.97
N GLN A 176 45.58 23.23 -0.22
CA GLN A 176 45.59 22.03 -1.04
C GLN A 176 46.17 22.43 -2.39
N SER A 177 47.30 21.81 -2.75
CA SER A 177 47.98 21.99 -4.04
C SER A 177 48.73 20.71 -4.39
N GLU A 178 49.03 20.52 -5.67
CA GLU A 178 49.89 19.44 -6.14
C GLU A 178 51.37 19.86 -6.25
N LEU A 179 52.25 18.94 -5.82
CA LEU A 179 53.72 19.10 -5.78
C LEU A 179 54.23 20.37 -5.04
N ILE A 180 55.49 20.72 -5.32
CA ILE A 180 56.28 21.73 -4.60
C ILE A 180 56.39 23.08 -5.33
N PHE A 181 55.66 23.26 -6.43
CA PHE A 181 55.82 24.40 -7.35
C PHE A 181 54.77 25.50 -7.15
N ASP A 182 53.52 25.13 -6.87
CA ASP A 182 52.48 26.06 -6.40
C ASP A 182 52.90 26.77 -5.12
N GLN A 183 52.79 28.10 -5.07
CA GLN A 183 53.38 28.89 -3.99
C GLN A 183 52.37 29.83 -3.32
N PHE A 184 52.13 29.59 -2.03
CA PHE A 184 51.52 30.58 -1.14
C PHE A 184 52.60 31.41 -0.45
N ALA A 185 52.55 32.74 -0.52
CA ALA A 185 53.55 33.64 0.06
C ALA A 185 52.95 34.84 0.80
N VAL A 186 53.64 35.29 1.85
CA VAL A 186 53.25 36.46 2.65
C VAL A 186 54.36 37.51 2.63
N TYR A 187 54.00 38.74 2.29
CA TYR A 187 54.89 39.90 2.19
C TYR A 187 54.48 41.00 3.17
N VAL A 188 55.47 41.74 3.69
CA VAL A 188 55.27 42.94 4.52
C VAL A 188 56.17 44.06 3.99
N ASP A 189 55.58 45.20 3.66
CA ASP A 189 56.20 46.34 2.96
C ASP A 189 56.93 45.97 1.64
N GLY A 190 56.53 44.84 1.04
CA GLY A 190 57.15 44.27 -0.17
C GLY A 190 58.43 43.46 0.06
N ASP A 191 58.87 43.25 1.31
CA ASP A 191 59.84 42.21 1.65
C ASP A 191 59.06 40.90 1.94
N MET A 192 59.47 39.78 1.33
CA MET A 192 58.85 38.46 1.57
C MET A 192 59.19 37.97 2.98
N MET A 193 58.17 37.65 3.78
CA MET A 193 58.32 37.10 5.13
C MET A 193 58.34 35.58 5.14
N GLY A 194 57.71 34.94 4.15
CA GLY A 194 57.79 33.50 3.91
C GLY A 194 56.91 33.03 2.74
N SER A 195 57.21 31.84 2.21
CA SER A 195 56.49 31.14 1.13
C SER A 195 56.44 29.61 1.36
N ILE A 196 55.30 28.95 1.13
CA ILE A 196 55.15 27.50 1.27
C ILE A 196 54.48 26.88 0.02
N SER A 197 54.82 25.63 -0.26
CA SER A 197 54.20 24.76 -1.26
C SER A 197 53.78 23.44 -0.63
N GLY A 198 52.87 22.69 -1.26
CA GLY A 198 52.08 21.62 -0.61
C GLY A 198 52.82 20.43 0.00
N TRP A 199 54.14 20.28 -0.16
CA TRP A 199 54.89 19.07 0.21
C TRP A 199 56.27 19.27 0.87
N ASP A 200 56.43 20.26 1.77
CA ASP A 200 57.55 20.24 2.75
C ASP A 200 57.11 19.82 4.17
N SER A 201 57.78 18.82 4.73
CA SER A 201 57.39 18.18 5.97
C SER A 201 58.30 18.54 7.16
N ALA A 202 57.89 19.59 7.88
CA ALA A 202 58.08 19.74 9.33
C ALA A 202 59.51 19.91 9.91
N ASP A 203 60.42 20.62 9.23
CA ASP A 203 61.69 21.09 9.83
C ASP A 203 61.92 22.62 9.59
N GLY A 204 60.93 23.43 9.99
CA GLY A 204 60.76 24.85 9.63
C GLY A 204 62.00 25.74 9.68
N LEU A 205 62.60 25.96 8.50
CA LEU A 205 63.75 26.83 8.27
C LEU A 205 63.62 27.60 6.94
N TRP A 206 63.37 28.90 7.07
CA TRP A 206 63.38 29.89 5.99
C TRP A 206 64.79 30.12 5.40
N ASP A 207 65.32 29.20 4.57
CA ASP A 207 66.52 29.42 3.71
C ASP A 207 66.61 28.37 2.56
N ASP A 208 67.15 28.78 1.41
CA ASP A 208 67.09 28.12 0.08
C ASP A 208 68.29 27.16 -0.24
N GLU A 209 68.27 26.54 -1.44
CA GLU A 209 69.31 25.76 -2.17
C GLU A 209 69.43 24.21 -1.96
N ASP A 210 69.70 23.52 -3.08
CA ASP A 210 70.21 22.13 -3.29
C ASP A 210 69.24 20.89 -3.25
N PHE A 211 68.48 20.66 -4.34
CA PHE A 211 68.26 19.28 -4.88
C PHE A 211 68.22 19.20 -6.42
N GLU A 212 69.40 19.14 -7.07
CA GLU A 212 69.50 18.75 -8.50
C GLU A 212 69.39 17.22 -8.64
N CYS A 213 68.25 16.69 -9.11
CA CYS A 213 68.23 15.36 -9.74
C CYS A 213 68.70 15.44 -11.21
N GLY A 214 69.42 14.43 -11.67
CA GLY A 214 70.27 14.52 -12.87
C GLY A 214 69.74 13.76 -14.08
N THR A 215 69.09 14.49 -14.99
CA THR A 215 68.48 14.07 -16.28
C THR A 215 67.21 13.20 -16.19
N PRO A 216 66.20 13.42 -17.06
CA PRO A 216 64.86 12.84 -16.91
C PRO A 216 64.74 11.47 -17.59
N GLY A 217 63.88 10.62 -17.04
CA GLY A 217 62.85 9.94 -17.83
C GLY A 217 61.56 10.76 -17.72
N ASP A 218 60.66 10.63 -18.70
CA ASP A 218 59.31 11.19 -18.60
C ASP A 218 58.37 10.12 -17.98
N TYR A 219 57.23 10.51 -17.40
CA TYR A 219 56.36 9.58 -16.63
C TYR A 219 56.04 8.29 -17.39
N GLY A 220 56.20 7.13 -16.74
CA GLY A 220 56.05 5.81 -17.36
C GLY A 220 57.31 5.20 -18.02
N ASP A 221 58.48 5.85 -17.99
CA ASP A 221 59.72 5.26 -18.53
C ASP A 221 60.17 4.03 -17.72
N SER A 222 60.41 2.89 -18.40
CA SER A 222 60.80 1.64 -17.74
C SER A 222 62.27 1.65 -17.26
N ILE A 223 62.48 1.39 -15.98
CA ILE A 223 63.79 1.36 -15.32
C ILE A 223 64.50 0.02 -15.59
N PRO A 224 65.82 0.00 -15.86
CA PRO A 224 66.55 -1.25 -16.13
C PRO A 224 66.40 -2.30 -15.01
N PRO A 225 65.98 -3.56 -15.31
CA PRO A 225 65.71 -4.63 -14.31
C PRO A 225 66.89 -5.10 -13.44
N GLU A 226 68.03 -4.42 -13.52
CA GLU A 226 69.21 -4.64 -12.67
C GLU A 226 69.38 -3.55 -11.58
N TRP A 227 68.43 -2.62 -11.46
CA TRP A 227 68.34 -1.57 -10.43
C TRP A 227 67.13 -1.80 -9.51
N VAL A 228 66.00 -2.24 -10.07
CA VAL A 228 64.78 -2.65 -9.36
C VAL A 228 65.11 -3.61 -8.21
N ASN A 229 64.72 -3.23 -6.98
CA ASN A 229 64.94 -4.01 -5.75
C ASN A 229 66.42 -4.38 -5.43
N ASP A 230 67.44 -3.63 -5.89
CA ASP A 230 68.87 -3.92 -5.57
C ASP A 230 69.25 -3.67 -4.08
N GLY A 231 68.48 -2.83 -3.38
CA GLY A 231 68.64 -2.51 -1.96
C GLY A 231 69.30 -1.16 -1.65
N TRP A 232 69.40 -0.26 -2.63
CA TRP A 232 69.54 1.18 -2.41
C TRP A 232 68.14 1.85 -2.39
N SER A 233 68.07 3.13 -2.72
CA SER A 233 66.84 3.91 -2.84
C SER A 233 67.04 4.77 -4.08
N ASP A 234 66.17 4.52 -5.04
CA ASP A 234 66.28 4.97 -6.42
C ASP A 234 65.17 6.00 -6.64
N CYS A 235 65.39 6.98 -7.51
CA CYS A 235 64.50 8.14 -7.62
C CYS A 235 63.30 7.81 -8.50
N GLY A 236 62.09 7.79 -7.91
CA GLY A 236 60.83 7.55 -8.62
C GLY A 236 60.57 6.09 -8.97
N ASP A 237 60.72 5.16 -8.01
CA ASP A 237 60.21 3.77 -8.09
C ASP A 237 59.88 3.34 -6.65
N SER A 238 58.69 3.75 -6.17
CA SER A 238 58.40 3.73 -4.73
C SER A 238 57.89 2.39 -4.20
N ASP A 239 57.28 1.56 -5.05
CA ASP A 239 56.82 0.21 -4.70
C ASP A 239 57.73 -0.92 -5.22
N GLY A 240 58.60 -0.63 -6.20
CA GLY A 240 59.64 -1.54 -6.68
C GLY A 240 59.23 -2.38 -7.89
N ASP A 241 58.32 -1.91 -8.74
CA ASP A 241 57.89 -2.58 -9.97
C ASP A 241 58.86 -2.40 -11.16
N GLY A 242 59.58 -1.28 -11.19
CA GLY A 242 60.55 -0.92 -12.24
C GLY A 242 60.05 0.05 -13.31
N VAL A 243 59.03 0.87 -13.04
CA VAL A 243 58.56 1.98 -13.87
C VAL A 243 58.66 3.29 -13.08
N SER A 244 58.87 4.44 -13.74
CA SER A 244 59.02 5.70 -13.02
C SER A 244 57.69 6.32 -12.54
N ASP A 245 57.46 6.39 -11.23
CA ASP A 245 56.18 6.76 -10.58
C ASP A 245 56.04 8.25 -10.19
N ASP A 246 56.75 9.14 -10.88
CA ASP A 246 57.09 10.52 -10.44
C ASP A 246 55.94 11.57 -10.50
N GLU A 247 54.67 11.15 -10.34
CA GLU A 247 53.49 12.03 -10.12
C GLU A 247 52.84 11.75 -8.76
N ALA A 248 53.24 12.52 -7.73
CA ALA A 248 52.72 12.39 -6.38
C ALA A 248 51.37 13.12 -6.20
N ILE A 249 50.26 12.42 -6.51
CA ILE A 249 48.89 12.91 -6.37
C ILE A 249 48.61 13.43 -4.93
N SER A 250 48.28 14.71 -4.80
CA SER A 250 48.13 15.41 -3.52
C SER A 250 46.69 15.40 -2.99
N ILE A 251 46.32 14.29 -2.34
CA ILE A 251 44.95 14.03 -1.83
C ILE A 251 44.75 14.39 -0.34
N GLY A 252 45.19 15.56 0.09
CA GLY A 252 44.89 16.05 1.44
C GLY A 252 45.30 17.50 1.73
N TRP A 253 44.45 18.21 2.49
CA TRP A 253 44.74 19.55 3.00
C TRP A 253 45.91 19.55 3.99
N PHE A 254 46.86 20.45 3.80
CA PHE A 254 47.80 20.85 4.84
C PHE A 254 47.22 22.04 5.62
N GLU A 255 47.28 22.00 6.95
CA GLU A 255 46.71 23.03 7.83
C GLU A 255 47.75 23.48 8.87
N GLU A 256 47.95 24.78 9.03
CA GLU A 256 48.79 25.34 10.09
C GLU A 256 48.11 26.55 10.75
N THR A 257 48.10 26.55 12.08
CA THR A 257 47.37 27.52 12.91
C THR A 257 48.31 28.26 13.86
N GLY A 258 48.11 29.57 13.99
CA GLY A 258 48.93 30.46 14.80
C GLY A 258 50.26 30.86 14.16
N VAL A 259 50.27 31.19 12.87
CA VAL A 259 51.47 31.69 12.16
C VAL A 259 51.82 33.10 12.66
N GLU A 260 52.88 33.22 13.48
CA GLU A 260 53.29 34.50 14.09
C GLU A 260 54.35 35.25 13.23
N ILE A 261 53.97 36.41 12.66
CA ILE A 261 54.89 37.35 11.96
C ILE A 261 55.08 38.62 12.79
N TYR A 262 56.32 39.01 13.10
CA TYR A 262 56.59 40.21 13.93
C TYR A 262 56.57 41.50 13.10
N LEU A 263 55.79 42.48 13.55
CA LEU A 263 55.69 43.83 13.00
C LEU A 263 56.29 44.86 13.97
N GLU A 264 56.89 45.94 13.45
CA GLU A 264 57.30 47.09 14.26
C GLU A 264 56.09 48.05 14.46
N GLU A 265 56.28 49.17 15.17
CA GLU A 265 55.24 50.19 15.36
C GLU A 265 55.17 51.14 14.14
N GLY A 266 54.10 51.03 13.33
CA GLY A 266 53.83 51.90 12.18
C GLY A 266 52.92 51.29 11.10
N MET A 267 52.68 52.06 10.03
CA MET A 267 51.90 51.61 8.88
C MET A 267 52.68 50.63 8.02
N HIS A 268 52.10 49.45 7.81
CA HIS A 268 52.62 48.38 6.97
C HIS A 268 51.64 48.04 5.82
N GLU A 269 52.19 47.68 4.66
CA GLU A 269 51.46 47.08 3.54
C GLU A 269 51.69 45.57 3.56
N ILE A 270 50.63 44.79 3.79
CA ILE A 270 50.68 43.34 4.03
C ILE A 270 49.96 42.64 2.89
N VAL A 271 50.59 41.65 2.26
CA VAL A 271 50.07 40.94 1.07
C VAL A 271 50.17 39.44 1.29
N PHE A 272 49.08 38.72 1.10
CA PHE A 272 48.99 37.27 1.00
C PHE A 272 48.76 36.93 -0.48
N ALA A 273 49.66 36.16 -1.10
CA ALA A 273 49.63 35.85 -2.52
C ALA A 273 49.65 34.34 -2.76
N TYR A 274 48.92 33.88 -3.76
CA TYR A 274 49.01 32.53 -4.31
C TYR A 274 49.41 32.64 -5.79
N GLU A 275 50.41 31.87 -6.21
CA GLU A 275 50.80 31.72 -7.61
C GLU A 275 50.64 30.24 -7.99
N LYS A 276 49.79 29.93 -8.97
CA LYS A 276 49.69 28.58 -9.55
C LYS A 276 50.76 28.40 -10.64
N ASP A 277 51.36 27.22 -10.66
CA ASP A 277 52.28 26.69 -11.66
C ASP A 277 51.60 26.46 -13.04
N ALA A 278 52.26 25.80 -14.00
CA ALA A 278 51.85 25.68 -15.39
C ALA A 278 51.21 24.34 -15.79
N ASP A 279 51.01 23.41 -14.84
CA ASP A 279 50.55 22.04 -15.14
C ASP A 279 49.02 21.84 -15.08
N THR A 280 48.55 20.78 -15.75
CA THR A 280 47.14 20.53 -16.07
C THR A 280 46.63 19.20 -15.49
N SER A 281 46.58 19.08 -14.17
CA SER A 281 46.08 17.91 -13.43
C SER A 281 44.86 18.24 -12.55
N VAL A 282 44.36 17.25 -11.80
CA VAL A 282 42.94 17.18 -11.37
C VAL A 282 42.79 17.36 -9.86
N GLY A 283 42.86 18.60 -9.41
CA GLY A 283 42.79 18.99 -7.99
C GLY A 283 41.81 20.14 -7.69
N GLN A 284 41.79 20.57 -6.42
CA GLN A 284 41.23 21.84 -5.98
C GLN A 284 42.36 22.72 -5.46
N ASP A 285 43.11 23.32 -6.40
CA ASP A 285 44.32 24.11 -6.11
C ASP A 285 43.95 25.46 -5.47
N MET A 286 44.05 25.55 -4.14
CA MET A 286 43.67 26.76 -3.41
C MET A 286 44.23 26.85 -1.99
N VAL A 287 44.25 28.10 -1.49
CA VAL A 287 44.53 28.44 -0.10
C VAL A 287 43.29 29.06 0.54
N LEU A 288 42.96 28.61 1.74
CA LEU A 288 41.93 29.18 2.62
C LEU A 288 42.60 29.87 3.81
N LEU A 289 42.26 31.13 4.07
CA LEU A 289 42.80 31.94 5.17
C LEU A 289 41.73 32.27 6.21
N THR A 290 42.08 32.14 7.49
CA THR A 290 41.22 32.47 8.64
C THR A 290 42.02 33.10 9.80
N ASN A 291 41.31 33.57 10.83
CA ASN A 291 41.88 34.02 12.11
C ASN A 291 43.00 35.11 12.02
N ILE A 292 42.96 35.95 10.98
CA ILE A 292 43.93 37.04 10.79
C ILE A 292 43.76 38.12 11.88
N MET A 293 44.80 38.33 12.68
CA MET A 293 44.81 39.27 13.82
C MET A 293 46.06 40.16 13.80
N PHE A 294 45.87 41.48 13.86
CA PHE A 294 46.97 42.45 13.85
C PHE A 294 47.31 42.96 15.27
N PRO A 295 48.60 43.25 15.56
CA PRO A 295 49.00 43.82 16.84
C PRO A 295 48.61 45.30 16.91
N MET A 296 47.84 45.71 17.93
CA MET A 296 47.34 47.09 18.08
C MET A 296 47.69 47.71 19.43
N SER A 297 47.88 49.04 19.46
CA SER A 297 48.42 49.80 20.59
C SER A 297 47.32 50.49 21.38
N VAL A 298 46.89 49.90 22.50
CA VAL A 298 45.98 50.57 23.45
C VAL A 298 46.76 51.60 24.28
N GLN A 299 47.10 52.74 23.65
CA GLN A 299 47.92 53.80 24.26
C GLN A 299 47.12 54.71 25.18
N GLY A 300 46.71 54.18 26.33
CA GLY A 300 46.28 55.02 27.46
C GLY A 300 47.48 55.74 28.09
N ASP A 301 47.58 57.06 27.89
CA ASP A 301 48.49 57.94 28.65
C ASP A 301 47.71 58.68 29.74
N ASP A 302 48.26 58.71 30.95
CA ASP A 302 47.53 58.95 32.20
C ASP A 302 47.68 60.41 32.70
N ASP A 303 46.55 61.08 32.96
CA ASP A 303 46.39 62.37 33.67
C ASP A 303 46.92 63.66 32.97
N LEU A 304 46.01 64.48 32.38
CA LEU A 304 45.70 65.87 32.82
C LEU A 304 44.95 66.76 31.78
N THR A 305 43.64 66.56 31.61
CA THR A 305 42.59 67.43 32.21
C THR A 305 41.23 66.76 32.08
N LEU A 306 40.41 66.86 33.14
CA LEU A 306 38.96 66.77 32.99
C LEU A 306 38.50 67.99 32.18
N ASP A 307 37.94 67.76 31.00
CA ASP A 307 36.70 68.42 30.63
C ASP A 307 35.55 67.80 31.45
N LEU A 308 34.34 68.32 31.27
CA LEU A 308 33.14 67.98 32.04
C LEU A 308 31.89 68.06 31.14
N ASP A 309 32.13 68.01 29.83
CA ASP A 309 31.33 68.46 28.68
C ASP A 309 32.18 67.98 27.48
N ASP A 310 32.37 66.65 27.37
CA ASP A 310 33.44 66.02 26.56
C ASP A 310 33.21 66.15 25.03
N ASP A 311 31.96 66.26 24.57
CA ASP A 311 31.56 66.54 23.18
C ASP A 311 31.42 68.05 22.83
N ASN A 312 31.07 68.89 23.82
CA ASN A 312 30.77 70.34 23.74
C ASN A 312 29.35 70.74 23.24
N ASP A 313 28.32 69.88 23.45
CA ASP A 313 26.90 70.25 23.46
C ASP A 313 26.63 71.44 24.40
N GLY A 314 27.12 71.35 25.64
CA GLY A 314 26.94 72.33 26.71
C GLY A 314 26.09 71.90 27.92
N VAL A 315 25.75 70.62 28.05
CA VAL A 315 25.39 69.93 29.30
C VAL A 315 26.67 69.34 29.95
N ASP A 316 26.64 69.02 31.25
CA ASP A 316 27.80 68.41 31.94
C ASP A 316 27.66 66.86 31.92
N ASP A 317 28.73 66.05 31.69
CA ASP A 317 28.71 64.55 31.50
C ASP A 317 28.05 63.68 32.61
N VAL A 318 27.50 64.32 33.64
CA VAL A 318 26.89 63.71 34.83
C VAL A 318 25.41 64.04 34.99
N ASP A 319 24.91 64.97 34.18
CA ASP A 319 23.50 65.33 34.00
C ASP A 319 23.08 65.13 32.52
N ASP A 320 23.96 64.55 31.68
CA ASP A 320 23.69 64.05 30.31
C ASP A 320 23.67 62.51 30.29
N ALA A 321 22.95 61.93 29.34
CA ALA A 321 22.96 60.50 29.05
C ALA A 321 23.84 60.14 27.84
N CYS A 322 24.08 61.10 26.93
CA CYS A 322 24.85 60.97 25.70
C CYS A 322 26.17 61.77 25.70
N PRO A 323 27.06 61.63 26.71
CA PRO A 323 28.21 62.51 26.96
C PRO A 323 29.37 62.39 25.94
N LEU A 324 29.10 61.93 24.71
CA LEU A 324 30.05 61.77 23.62
C LEU A 324 29.48 62.19 22.23
N ASP A 325 28.23 62.67 22.15
CA ASP A 325 27.55 63.09 20.92
C ASP A 325 27.07 64.55 21.02
N ASP A 326 27.60 65.46 20.18
CA ASP A 326 27.21 66.88 20.19
C ASP A 326 25.83 67.18 19.57
N THR A 327 24.98 66.15 19.41
CA THR A 327 23.66 66.25 18.77
C THR A 327 22.44 65.71 19.57
N GLU A 328 22.63 64.89 20.61
CA GLU A 328 21.56 64.26 21.41
C GLU A 328 21.86 64.30 22.93
N GLN A 329 20.85 64.03 23.77
CA GLN A 329 20.96 64.00 25.24
C GLN A 329 20.09 62.88 25.88
N VAL A 330 19.69 61.89 25.08
CA VAL A 330 18.69 60.86 25.41
C VAL A 330 19.20 59.47 25.01
N ASP A 331 18.93 58.53 25.90
CA ASP A 331 19.32 57.12 25.95
C ASP A 331 18.08 56.48 26.60
N THR A 332 17.15 56.02 25.74
CA THR A 332 15.76 55.79 26.15
C THR A 332 15.58 54.51 26.97
N ASP A 333 16.21 53.38 26.59
CA ASP A 333 16.24 52.15 27.39
C ASP A 333 17.22 52.21 28.58
N GLY A 334 18.36 52.91 28.42
CA GLY A 334 19.45 53.01 29.40
C GLY A 334 20.61 52.03 29.23
N ASP A 335 20.83 51.45 28.04
CA ASP A 335 22.01 50.66 27.65
C ASP A 335 23.29 51.51 27.69
N GLY A 336 23.22 52.73 27.16
CA GLY A 336 24.34 53.65 27.00
C GLY A 336 24.81 53.89 25.56
N PHE A 337 24.04 53.49 24.55
CA PHE A 337 23.97 54.19 23.27
C PHE A 337 23.07 55.44 23.40
N CYS A 338 22.67 56.00 22.27
CA CYS A 338 21.88 57.23 22.17
C CYS A 338 20.88 57.04 21.04
N ASP A 339 19.66 57.57 21.18
CA ASP A 339 18.55 57.33 20.26
C ASP A 339 18.98 57.44 18.76
N ASN A 340 19.64 58.52 18.29
CA ASN A 340 20.13 58.60 16.88
C ASN A 340 21.25 57.61 16.44
N GLN A 341 21.75 56.77 17.34
CA GLN A 341 22.90 55.89 17.20
C GLN A 341 22.65 54.43 17.62
N ASP A 342 21.57 54.16 18.33
CA ASP A 342 21.02 52.82 18.43
C ASP A 342 20.17 52.51 17.17
N SER A 343 19.33 51.48 17.27
CA SER A 343 18.43 51.03 16.20
C SER A 343 17.17 50.32 16.72
N ASP A 344 17.01 50.27 18.04
CA ASP A 344 16.00 49.58 18.87
C ASP A 344 15.89 50.43 20.15
N ASP A 345 15.49 51.69 20.00
CA ASP A 345 15.72 52.80 20.96
C ASP A 345 15.16 52.56 22.38
N ASP A 346 14.19 51.65 22.54
CA ASP A 346 13.61 51.25 23.82
C ASP A 346 13.84 49.77 24.22
N ASN A 347 14.51 48.98 23.37
CA ASN A 347 14.98 47.61 23.62
C ASN A 347 13.85 46.59 23.86
N ASP A 348 12.73 46.80 23.18
CA ASP A 348 11.61 45.87 23.01
C ASP A 348 12.00 44.64 22.14
N GLY A 349 12.77 44.89 21.07
CA GLY A 349 13.23 43.88 20.11
C GLY A 349 12.80 44.11 18.65
N ILE A 350 12.02 45.15 18.34
CA ILE A 350 11.75 45.62 16.97
C ILE A 350 12.57 46.88 16.67
N TYR A 351 13.26 46.88 15.53
CA TYR A 351 14.08 48.04 15.13
C TYR A 351 13.23 49.25 14.70
N ASP A 352 13.63 50.49 15.05
CA ASP A 352 12.89 51.77 14.82
C ASP A 352 12.47 52.08 13.36
N PHE A 353 12.97 51.30 12.41
CA PHE A 353 12.56 51.41 11.00
C PHE A 353 11.29 50.59 10.68
N ASN A 354 11.04 49.54 11.46
CA ASN A 354 9.86 48.69 11.38
C ASN A 354 8.89 48.93 12.54
N ASP A 355 9.37 49.46 13.66
CA ASP A 355 8.52 49.90 14.77
C ASP A 355 7.82 51.22 14.43
N ALA A 356 6.55 51.34 14.76
CA ALA A 356 5.75 52.53 14.50
C ALA A 356 5.86 53.59 15.62
N VAL A 357 6.17 53.19 16.85
CA VAL A 357 6.29 54.04 18.04
C VAL A 357 7.58 53.76 18.84
N PRO A 358 8.80 53.97 18.28
CA PRO A 358 10.05 53.37 18.77
C PRO A 358 10.60 53.85 20.14
N LEU A 359 9.77 54.40 21.04
CA LEU A 359 10.15 54.98 22.33
C LEU A 359 9.20 54.58 23.47
N ASP A 360 8.31 53.59 23.29
CA ASP A 360 7.55 52.95 24.38
C ASP A 360 7.56 51.40 24.23
N PRO A 361 8.37 50.66 25.02
CA PRO A 361 8.69 49.24 24.83
C PRO A 361 7.57 48.31 25.36
N ASN A 362 6.35 48.61 24.96
CA ASN A 362 5.12 47.88 25.26
C ASN A 362 4.20 47.82 24.02
N GLU A 363 4.64 48.37 22.88
CA GLU A 363 3.83 48.74 21.72
C GLU A 363 4.71 48.82 20.47
N GLN A 364 4.17 48.44 19.32
CA GLN A 364 4.93 48.32 18.06
C GLN A 364 4.13 48.81 16.83
N TYR A 365 2.89 49.26 17.06
CA TYR A 365 1.86 49.55 16.07
C TYR A 365 1.24 50.93 16.36
N ASP A 366 0.83 51.63 15.29
CA ASP A 366 0.21 52.96 15.23
C ASP A 366 -0.58 52.95 13.90
N PHE A 367 -1.80 52.42 13.95
CA PHE A 367 -2.52 51.94 12.76
C PHE A 367 -2.97 53.09 11.83
N ASP A 368 -3.50 54.21 12.36
CA ASP A 368 -3.81 55.41 11.56
C ASP A 368 -2.58 56.26 11.17
N GLY A 369 -1.51 56.21 11.98
CA GLY A 369 -0.29 56.98 11.78
C GLY A 369 -0.26 58.40 12.38
N ASP A 370 -1.02 58.69 13.45
CA ASP A 370 -0.91 59.93 14.25
C ASP A 370 0.43 59.99 15.01
N GLY A 371 0.96 58.83 15.44
CA GLY A 371 2.10 58.71 16.34
C GLY A 371 1.72 58.56 17.81
N ILE A 372 0.57 57.92 18.06
CA ILE A 372 0.16 57.29 19.32
C ILE A 372 -0.17 55.85 18.92
N GLY A 373 0.29 54.85 19.68
CA GLY A 373 0.00 53.46 19.33
C GLY A 373 -1.27 52.92 19.97
N ASP A 374 -1.72 51.80 19.42
CA ASP A 374 -3.04 51.17 19.57
C ASP A 374 -3.46 50.88 21.05
N ASN A 375 -2.54 50.57 21.97
CA ASN A 375 -2.86 50.40 23.40
C ASN A 375 -3.08 51.72 24.16
N ALA A 376 -2.74 52.85 23.53
CA ALA A 376 -2.64 54.16 24.15
C ALA A 376 -3.48 55.26 23.47
N ASP A 377 -3.92 55.08 22.21
CA ASP A 377 -5.06 55.81 21.67
C ASP A 377 -6.39 55.13 22.05
N THR A 378 -7.46 55.45 21.33
CA THR A 378 -8.87 55.16 21.63
C THR A 378 -9.76 55.31 20.39
N ASP A 379 -9.18 55.33 19.19
CA ASP A 379 -9.77 55.68 17.88
C ASP A 379 -8.77 55.21 16.79
N ASP A 380 -8.35 53.93 16.87
CA ASP A 380 -7.07 53.41 16.33
C ASP A 380 -6.92 53.48 14.79
N ASP A 381 -8.02 53.55 14.03
CA ASP A 381 -8.02 53.80 12.58
C ASP A 381 -8.47 55.21 12.15
N ASN A 382 -8.94 56.02 13.11
CA ASN A 382 -9.43 57.39 12.92
C ASN A 382 -10.72 57.55 12.08
N ASP A 383 -11.59 56.52 11.99
CA ASP A 383 -12.99 56.68 11.57
C ASP A 383 -13.68 57.82 12.36
N GLY A 384 -13.48 57.81 13.69
CA GLY A 384 -14.10 58.72 14.65
C GLY A 384 -15.18 58.13 15.55
N CYS A 385 -15.33 56.80 15.56
CA CYS A 385 -15.87 56.00 16.66
C CYS A 385 -14.80 55.83 17.77
N LEU A 386 -14.79 54.72 18.53
CA LEU A 386 -13.81 54.44 19.61
C LEU A 386 -13.76 52.93 19.85
N ASP A 387 -12.60 52.30 20.02
CA ASP A 387 -12.40 50.86 20.32
C ASP A 387 -13.04 50.32 21.65
N GLU A 388 -13.79 51.14 22.41
CA GLU A 388 -14.72 50.68 23.47
C GLU A 388 -16.23 50.76 23.08
N GLU A 389 -16.53 51.25 21.88
CA GLU A 389 -17.85 51.45 21.24
C GLU A 389 -17.79 51.15 19.71
N ASP A 390 -16.88 50.27 19.27
CA ASP A 390 -16.57 49.94 17.86
C ASP A 390 -16.26 48.44 17.70
N ASP A 391 -16.80 47.80 16.65
CA ASP A 391 -16.67 46.37 16.37
C ASP A 391 -15.52 46.04 15.38
N LEU A 392 -15.05 47.01 14.57
CA LEU A 392 -13.93 46.89 13.63
C LEU A 392 -12.80 47.90 13.93
N PRO A 393 -12.17 47.87 15.13
CA PRO A 393 -11.22 48.89 15.58
C PRO A 393 -9.89 49.01 14.79
N PHE A 394 -9.77 48.35 13.64
CA PHE A 394 -8.61 48.37 12.75
C PHE A 394 -9.02 48.39 11.25
N ASP A 395 -10.13 49.04 10.87
CA ASP A 395 -10.50 49.27 9.46
C ASP A 395 -11.35 50.54 9.24
N ASP A 396 -10.90 51.48 8.38
CA ASP A 396 -11.50 52.83 8.18
C ASP A 396 -12.85 52.83 7.42
N SER A 397 -13.62 51.74 7.50
CA SER A 397 -14.82 51.45 6.72
C SER A 397 -16.14 51.55 7.49
N SER A 398 -16.22 51.10 8.75
CA SER A 398 -17.43 51.06 9.58
C SER A 398 -17.11 50.86 11.05
N CYS A 399 -17.90 51.44 11.97
CA CYS A 399 -17.82 51.15 13.42
C CYS A 399 -18.60 49.89 13.84
N ASN A 400 -19.36 49.33 12.90
CA ASN A 400 -20.27 48.21 13.10
C ASN A 400 -19.82 47.04 12.20
N ASP A 401 -19.93 45.83 12.74
CA ASP A 401 -19.84 44.53 12.07
C ASP A 401 -20.81 43.60 12.80
N LEU A 402 -22.02 43.45 12.25
CA LEU A 402 -23.17 42.87 12.95
C LEU A 402 -23.14 41.32 12.94
N ASP A 403 -22.65 40.68 11.88
CA ASP A 403 -22.53 39.23 11.78
C ASP A 403 -21.16 38.69 12.24
N ASN A 404 -20.12 39.55 12.24
CA ASN A 404 -18.73 39.31 12.63
C ASN A 404 -17.88 38.60 11.54
N ASP A 405 -18.19 38.80 10.25
CA ASP A 405 -17.37 38.40 9.10
C ASP A 405 -16.03 39.16 9.01
N GLY A 406 -16.02 40.44 9.40
CA GLY A 406 -14.88 41.36 9.22
C GLY A 406 -15.06 42.41 8.11
N ILE A 407 -16.26 42.56 7.53
CA ILE A 407 -16.67 43.62 6.61
C ILE A 407 -17.86 44.38 7.24
N GLY A 408 -17.74 45.69 7.42
CA GLY A 408 -18.78 46.43 8.13
C GLY A 408 -19.95 46.96 7.28
N ASP A 409 -21.08 47.23 7.94
CA ASP A 409 -22.43 47.50 7.37
C ASP A 409 -22.53 48.55 6.23
N GLU A 410 -21.59 49.51 6.09
CA GLU A 410 -21.62 50.44 4.93
C GLU A 410 -21.08 49.81 3.62
N PHE A 411 -20.55 48.57 3.68
CA PHE A 411 -19.85 47.89 2.58
C PHE A 411 -20.22 46.43 2.34
N ASP A 412 -20.76 45.73 3.34
CA ASP A 412 -21.23 44.36 3.16
C ASP A 412 -22.48 44.29 2.23
N PRO A 413 -22.80 43.13 1.63
CA PRO A 413 -24.08 42.89 0.96
C PRO A 413 -25.08 42.05 1.77
N ASP A 414 -24.76 41.59 2.98
CA ASP A 414 -25.54 40.67 3.82
C ASP A 414 -25.43 41.01 5.33
N ASP A 415 -25.80 42.26 5.69
CA ASP A 415 -25.58 42.92 7.01
C ASP A 415 -25.82 42.06 8.29
N ASP A 416 -26.59 40.96 8.27
CA ASP A 416 -26.85 40.11 9.45
C ASP A 416 -26.51 38.62 9.29
N GLY A 417 -25.80 38.25 8.22
CA GLY A 417 -25.19 36.92 8.04
C GLY A 417 -26.19 35.77 7.83
N ASP A 418 -27.40 36.07 7.35
CA ASP A 418 -28.45 35.07 7.10
C ASP A 418 -28.44 34.49 5.66
N ASN A 419 -27.42 34.87 4.87
CA ASN A 419 -27.13 34.49 3.48
C ASN A 419 -28.08 35.12 2.42
N VAL A 420 -29.01 35.99 2.83
CA VAL A 420 -30.03 36.58 1.95
C VAL A 420 -29.82 38.09 1.74
N PHE A 421 -28.87 38.42 0.87
CA PHE A 421 -28.44 39.79 0.56
C PHE A 421 -29.49 40.91 0.71
N ASP A 422 -29.14 42.01 1.39
CA ASP A 422 -30.04 43.10 1.80
C ASP A 422 -30.71 43.90 0.65
N GLU A 423 -30.33 43.67 -0.63
CA GLU A 423 -31.08 44.23 -1.77
C GLU A 423 -32.40 43.48 -2.08
N ASP A 424 -32.57 42.25 -1.59
CA ASP A 424 -33.81 41.45 -1.71
C ASP A 424 -34.45 41.04 -0.35
N ASP A 425 -33.73 41.04 0.79
CA ASP A 425 -34.30 40.83 2.14
C ASP A 425 -35.05 42.08 2.73
N PRO A 426 -36.16 41.90 3.51
CA PRO A 426 -36.85 42.98 4.24
C PRO A 426 -36.47 43.26 5.71
N PHE A 427 -35.54 42.51 6.32
CA PHE A 427 -35.16 42.45 7.73
C PHE A 427 -33.64 42.57 8.08
N PRO A 428 -32.74 43.23 7.30
CA PRO A 428 -31.26 43.08 7.42
C PRO A 428 -30.65 43.83 8.62
N GLU A 429 -31.09 43.46 9.82
CA GLU A 429 -30.67 43.85 11.18
C GLU A 429 -31.12 42.72 12.19
N ASP A 430 -31.51 41.52 11.71
CA ASP A 430 -32.23 40.44 12.40
C ASP A 430 -32.06 39.08 11.68
N GLY A 431 -30.84 38.52 11.62
CA GLY A 431 -30.51 37.24 10.93
C GLY A 431 -31.18 35.96 11.47
N THR A 432 -32.27 36.12 12.25
CA THR A 432 -33.24 35.06 12.54
C THR A 432 -34.44 35.10 11.59
N ALA A 433 -34.44 36.03 10.62
CA ALA A 433 -35.67 36.58 10.06
C ALA A 433 -35.79 36.64 8.54
N TRP A 434 -34.87 36.07 7.75
CA TRP A 434 -35.21 35.35 6.51
C TRP A 434 -34.36 34.11 6.18
N LEU A 435 -33.23 33.90 6.86
CA LEU A 435 -32.29 32.76 6.88
C LEU A 435 -32.42 31.76 5.72
N ASP A 436 -31.38 31.74 4.90
CA ASP A 436 -31.05 30.70 3.95
C ASP A 436 -30.01 29.76 4.61
N ASN A 437 -30.39 28.50 4.77
CA ASN A 437 -29.60 27.48 5.46
C ASN A 437 -28.70 26.65 4.52
N ASP A 438 -28.92 26.71 3.20
CA ASP A 438 -28.25 25.86 2.19
C ASP A 438 -27.16 26.63 1.39
N GLY A 439 -27.34 27.94 1.17
CA GLY A 439 -26.43 28.83 0.47
C GLY A 439 -26.71 29.04 -1.04
N ASP A 440 -27.91 28.73 -1.56
CA ASP A 440 -28.36 29.02 -2.93
C ASP A 440 -28.60 30.53 -3.19
N GLY A 441 -28.91 31.29 -2.14
CA GLY A 441 -29.36 32.68 -2.17
C GLY A 441 -30.89 32.82 -2.15
N LEU A 442 -31.59 31.91 -1.46
CA LEU A 442 -33.05 31.90 -1.31
C LEU A 442 -33.48 31.61 0.14
N PRO A 443 -34.27 32.51 0.76
CA PRO A 443 -34.73 32.32 2.14
C PRO A 443 -35.70 31.15 2.26
N ASP A 444 -35.43 30.20 3.16
CA ASP A 444 -36.34 29.09 3.50
C ASP A 444 -37.75 29.67 3.75
N PHE A 445 -37.85 30.59 4.72
CA PHE A 445 -39.13 30.96 5.31
C PHE A 445 -39.43 32.46 5.19
N ASN A 446 -39.75 32.89 3.97
CA ASN A 446 -40.03 34.28 3.54
C ASN A 446 -41.18 35.09 4.23
N GLY A 447 -41.36 35.00 5.55
CA GLY A 447 -42.38 35.69 6.32
C GLY A 447 -41.95 36.02 7.75
N VAL A 448 -42.42 37.18 8.23
CA VAL A 448 -42.13 37.74 9.58
C VAL A 448 -42.06 36.64 10.66
N PRO A 449 -41.01 36.58 11.48
CA PRO A 449 -40.85 35.60 12.55
C PRO A 449 -42.16 35.37 13.33
N GLN A 450 -42.58 34.11 13.37
CA GLN A 450 -43.89 33.70 13.92
C GLN A 450 -44.04 34.15 15.38
N PHE A 451 -42.93 34.17 16.11
CA PHE A 451 -42.82 34.45 17.53
C PHE A 451 -41.36 34.81 17.86
N SER A 452 -41.13 36.06 18.26
CA SER A 452 -39.88 36.50 18.91
C SER A 452 -39.98 36.26 20.42
N GLY A 453 -38.93 35.65 20.97
CA GLY A 453 -38.76 35.22 22.37
C GLY A 453 -37.32 35.33 22.89
N ASP A 454 -36.41 35.68 21.98
CA ASP A 454 -35.11 36.35 22.08
C ASP A 454 -35.19 37.74 22.76
N PHE A 455 -36.24 38.52 22.48
CA PHE A 455 -36.46 39.91 22.90
C PHE A 455 -35.59 41.01 22.24
N GLU A 456 -34.76 40.68 21.26
CA GLU A 456 -33.77 41.57 20.60
C GLU A 456 -34.41 42.75 19.84
N THR A 457 -35.69 42.64 19.49
CA THR A 457 -36.54 43.78 19.07
C THR A 457 -36.70 44.91 20.11
N GLY A 458 -36.00 44.84 21.26
CA GLY A 458 -36.05 45.78 22.37
C GLY A 458 -37.43 45.83 23.03
N SER A 459 -38.21 44.75 22.97
CA SER A 459 -39.62 44.73 23.38
C SER A 459 -40.15 43.35 23.77
N LEU A 460 -41.03 43.34 24.78
CA LEU A 460 -41.79 42.14 25.20
C LEU A 460 -42.90 41.71 24.19
N GLY A 461 -42.76 42.02 22.89
CA GLY A 461 -43.66 41.63 21.81
C GLY A 461 -45.17 41.62 22.16
N ASP A 462 -45.76 40.42 22.09
CA ASP A 462 -47.16 40.13 22.44
C ASP A 462 -47.33 39.50 23.86
N TYR A 463 -46.28 39.46 24.69
CA TYR A 463 -46.36 38.95 26.06
C TYR A 463 -47.19 39.88 26.99
N ASP A 464 -48.12 39.30 27.76
CA ASP A 464 -48.91 40.00 28.78
C ASP A 464 -48.15 39.96 30.12
N THR A 465 -47.99 41.09 30.82
CA THR A 465 -47.35 41.14 32.15
C THR A 465 -48.30 41.57 33.26
N PHE A 466 -48.19 40.96 34.44
CA PHE A 466 -49.05 41.24 35.58
C PHE A 466 -48.42 40.93 36.94
N GLY A 467 -49.03 41.50 37.99
CA GLY A 467 -48.70 41.17 39.38
C GLY A 467 -48.80 42.39 40.28
N ASP A 468 -47.73 42.64 41.01
CA ASP A 468 -47.49 43.83 41.81
C ASP A 468 -46.54 44.83 41.09
N ALA A 469 -45.70 44.34 40.16
CA ALA A 469 -44.92 45.11 39.18
C ALA A 469 -44.93 44.40 37.82
N ASP A 470 -44.63 45.15 36.76
CA ASP A 470 -44.62 44.72 35.36
C ASP A 470 -43.16 44.37 34.95
N TRP A 471 -42.94 43.37 34.08
CA TRP A 471 -41.63 43.04 33.50
C TRP A 471 -41.21 44.06 32.41
N SER A 472 -39.94 44.06 32.00
CA SER A 472 -39.41 44.88 30.90
C SER A 472 -38.13 44.32 30.29
N VAL A 473 -37.97 44.42 28.97
CA VAL A 473 -36.67 44.23 28.28
C VAL A 473 -35.67 45.29 28.74
N VAL A 474 -34.40 44.91 28.87
CA VAL A 474 -33.28 45.75 29.31
C VAL A 474 -32.03 45.49 28.46
N ASP A 475 -31.27 46.55 28.19
CA ASP A 475 -29.94 46.49 27.56
C ASP A 475 -28.82 46.44 28.63
N ALA A 476 -27.58 46.18 28.21
CA ALA A 476 -26.40 46.18 29.10
C ALA A 476 -26.20 47.49 29.90
N ALA A 477 -26.71 48.62 29.40
CA ALA A 477 -26.62 49.94 30.04
C ALA A 477 -27.75 50.24 31.05
N SER A 478 -28.83 49.46 31.04
CA SER A 478 -30.04 49.65 31.85
C SER A 478 -30.38 48.48 32.78
N SER A 479 -29.89 47.27 32.47
CA SER A 479 -29.93 46.07 33.32
C SER A 479 -29.17 46.26 34.64
N ILE A 480 -29.54 45.53 35.68
CA ILE A 480 -28.82 45.55 36.97
C ILE A 480 -27.57 44.65 36.90
N SER A 481 -26.48 45.21 36.37
CA SER A 481 -25.09 44.75 36.59
C SER A 481 -24.77 43.31 36.14
N GLY A 482 -24.78 43.07 34.83
CA GLY A 482 -24.28 41.81 34.25
C GLY A 482 -25.34 40.71 34.21
N ALA A 483 -26.51 41.07 33.69
CA ALA A 483 -27.59 40.15 33.34
C ALA A 483 -28.19 40.63 32.00
N ILE A 484 -27.40 40.45 30.95
CA ILE A 484 -27.86 40.03 29.63
C ILE A 484 -27.47 38.53 29.54
N ILE A 485 -28.29 37.66 28.92
CA ILE A 485 -27.99 36.22 28.85
C ILE A 485 -27.45 35.84 27.48
N ASN A 486 -28.13 36.30 26.43
CA ASN A 486 -27.69 36.25 25.03
C ASN A 486 -27.98 37.61 24.36
N GLY A 487 -27.42 37.87 23.17
CA GLY A 487 -27.67 39.08 22.39
C GLY A 487 -27.44 40.41 23.15
N THR A 488 -28.28 41.41 22.88
CA THR A 488 -28.24 42.76 23.44
C THR A 488 -29.32 43.01 24.53
N PHE A 489 -30.43 42.26 24.54
CA PHE A 489 -31.70 42.72 25.14
C PHE A 489 -32.50 41.67 25.94
N SER A 490 -32.11 41.38 27.18
CA SER A 490 -32.86 40.40 28.00
C SER A 490 -34.16 40.87 28.67
N ALA A 491 -35.10 39.96 28.94
CA ALA A 491 -36.32 40.27 29.69
C ALA A 491 -36.15 40.24 31.23
N GLU A 492 -36.15 41.42 31.89
CA GLU A 492 -36.03 41.58 33.35
C GLU A 492 -37.38 41.58 34.11
N SER A 493 -37.41 40.92 35.28
CA SER A 493 -38.56 40.92 36.20
C SER A 493 -38.70 42.22 37.01
N GLY A 494 -39.92 42.76 37.12
CA GLY A 494 -40.16 44.04 37.80
C GLY A 494 -39.88 44.05 39.32
N ASP A 495 -39.24 45.12 39.81
CA ASP A 495 -38.94 45.39 41.24
C ASP A 495 -40.17 45.26 42.15
N ILE A 496 -40.14 44.28 43.06
CA ILE A 496 -41.22 43.93 43.99
C ILE A 496 -40.75 43.83 45.45
N ASP A 497 -41.65 44.24 46.35
CA ASP A 497 -41.50 44.22 47.81
C ASP A 497 -41.75 42.79 48.37
N ASN A 498 -41.49 42.58 49.67
CA ASN A 498 -41.65 41.25 50.29
C ASN A 498 -43.11 40.71 50.19
N SER A 499 -43.28 39.44 49.78
CA SER A 499 -44.56 38.73 49.59
C SER A 499 -45.44 39.24 48.45
N GLN A 500 -44.80 39.67 47.36
CA GLN A 500 -45.41 40.07 46.08
C GLN A 500 -44.96 39.13 44.93
N THR A 501 -45.51 39.34 43.74
CA THR A 501 -45.15 38.63 42.49
C THR A 501 -45.08 39.58 41.30
N SER A 502 -44.20 39.29 40.35
CA SER A 502 -44.19 39.88 39.01
C SER A 502 -44.14 38.75 38.00
N SER A 503 -45.10 38.70 37.07
CA SER A 503 -45.25 37.63 36.08
C SER A 503 -45.21 38.16 34.65
N LEU A 504 -44.65 37.34 33.77
CA LEU A 504 -44.75 37.43 32.31
C LEU A 504 -45.54 36.20 31.83
N GLU A 505 -46.51 36.38 30.94
CA GLU A 505 -47.42 35.33 30.45
C GLU A 505 -47.64 35.44 28.92
N ILE A 506 -47.70 34.31 28.22
CA ILE A 506 -48.10 34.26 26.80
C ILE A 506 -48.99 33.02 26.52
N GLU A 507 -49.94 33.15 25.58
CA GLU A 507 -50.85 32.08 25.15
C GLU A 507 -50.59 31.76 23.66
N TRP A 508 -49.95 30.62 23.39
CA TRP A 508 -49.59 30.16 22.04
C TRP A 508 -50.21 28.81 21.70
N THR A 509 -50.19 28.43 20.42
CA THR A 509 -50.65 27.10 19.96
C THR A 509 -49.50 26.35 19.30
N THR A 510 -49.07 25.27 19.94
CA THR A 510 -47.88 24.49 19.59
C THR A 510 -48.25 23.18 18.88
N ILE A 511 -47.26 22.58 18.21
CA ILE A 511 -47.26 21.15 17.89
C ILE A 511 -46.89 20.31 19.12
N ALA A 512 -46.65 19.01 18.94
CA ALA A 512 -45.94 18.20 19.92
C ALA A 512 -44.44 18.33 19.62
N GLY A 513 -43.63 18.46 20.66
CA GLY A 513 -42.21 18.82 20.57
C GLY A 513 -41.76 19.49 21.86
N ASP A 514 -40.48 19.82 21.96
CA ASP A 514 -39.91 20.47 23.13
C ASP A 514 -39.90 22.00 22.99
N MET A 515 -39.97 22.70 24.12
CA MET A 515 -39.79 24.16 24.21
C MET A 515 -38.61 24.49 25.13
N SER A 516 -37.98 25.64 24.92
CA SER A 516 -36.80 26.11 25.67
C SER A 516 -36.99 27.52 26.21
N PHE A 517 -36.16 27.91 27.17
CA PHE A 517 -35.77 29.29 27.45
C PHE A 517 -34.49 29.31 28.30
N GLU A 518 -33.65 30.31 28.09
CA GLU A 518 -32.55 30.68 28.97
C GLU A 518 -33.07 31.43 30.20
N TYR A 519 -32.41 31.29 31.37
CA TYR A 519 -32.78 32.08 32.55
C TYR A 519 -31.59 32.40 33.44
N VAL A 520 -31.64 33.56 34.10
CA VAL A 520 -30.73 33.97 35.19
C VAL A 520 -31.55 34.36 36.41
N THR A 521 -31.14 33.92 37.60
CA THR A 521 -31.71 34.42 38.86
C THR A 521 -30.61 34.98 39.76
N SER A 522 -30.81 36.17 40.36
CA SER A 522 -29.94 36.73 41.40
C SER A 522 -30.73 36.96 42.71
N THR A 523 -31.10 35.86 43.37
CA THR A 523 -32.11 35.85 44.47
C THR A 523 -31.66 35.14 45.76
N GLU A 524 -32.44 35.27 46.85
CA GLU A 524 -32.20 34.52 48.09
C GLU A 524 -32.53 33.01 47.92
N THR A 525 -31.49 32.17 47.92
CA THR A 525 -31.59 30.72 47.72
C THR A 525 -32.60 30.04 48.66
N ASN A 526 -33.61 29.37 48.10
CA ASN A 526 -34.76 28.73 48.75
C ASN A 526 -35.86 29.69 49.31
N TRP A 527 -35.79 31.00 49.06
CA TRP A 527 -36.77 31.98 49.57
C TRP A 527 -37.48 32.72 48.44
N ASP A 528 -36.69 33.30 47.53
CA ASP A 528 -37.17 34.08 46.38
C ASP A 528 -36.94 33.27 45.10
N TYR A 529 -37.97 33.13 44.27
CA TYR A 529 -37.99 32.14 43.18
C TYR A 529 -38.44 32.72 41.84
N LEU A 530 -37.73 32.40 40.76
CA LEU A 530 -38.34 32.25 39.45
C LEU A 530 -39.15 30.93 39.43
N ARG A 531 -40.32 30.95 38.81
CA ARG A 531 -41.20 29.78 38.66
C ARG A 531 -41.78 29.75 37.27
N PHE A 532 -41.70 28.59 36.63
CA PHE A 532 -42.26 28.37 35.30
C PHE A 532 -43.50 27.47 35.38
N TYR A 533 -44.58 27.91 34.74
CA TYR A 533 -45.84 27.20 34.67
C TYR A 533 -46.28 26.99 33.21
N VAL A 534 -46.83 25.80 32.92
CA VAL A 534 -47.59 25.54 31.69
C VAL A 534 -49.03 25.20 32.09
N ASP A 535 -50.01 25.86 31.49
CA ASP A 535 -51.45 25.79 31.82
C ASP A 535 -51.76 26.05 33.31
N GLY A 536 -50.96 26.91 33.95
CA GLY A 536 -51.02 27.17 35.40
C GLY A 536 -50.57 26.00 36.28
N SER A 537 -49.89 25.00 35.72
CA SER A 537 -49.23 23.90 36.42
C SER A 537 -47.72 24.18 36.52
N LEU A 538 -47.19 24.27 37.74
CA LEU A 538 -45.78 24.53 37.99
C LEU A 538 -44.93 23.36 37.49
N GLN A 539 -44.06 23.60 36.51
CA GLN A 539 -43.10 22.61 36.02
C GLN A 539 -41.78 22.72 36.78
N ALA A 540 -41.17 23.91 36.77
CA ALA A 540 -39.84 24.17 37.34
C ALA A 540 -39.79 25.44 38.21
N SER A 541 -38.76 25.54 39.05
CA SER A 541 -38.52 26.72 39.88
C SER A 541 -37.09 26.81 40.40
N TRP A 542 -36.50 27.99 40.33
CA TRP A 542 -35.08 28.25 40.63
C TRP A 542 -34.94 29.37 41.67
N SER A 543 -33.83 29.38 42.41
CA SER A 543 -33.55 30.38 43.45
C SER A 543 -32.08 30.37 43.85
N GLY A 544 -31.50 31.54 44.13
CA GLY A 544 -30.06 31.70 44.37
C GLY A 544 -29.42 32.59 43.31
N GLN A 545 -28.10 32.51 43.18
CA GLN A 545 -27.40 32.92 41.96
C GLN A 545 -27.20 31.66 41.11
N THR A 546 -27.87 31.58 39.96
CA THR A 546 -27.86 30.43 39.03
C THR A 546 -28.34 30.86 37.64
N ALA A 547 -27.89 30.15 36.60
CA ALA A 547 -28.22 30.40 35.19
C ALA A 547 -28.44 29.09 34.40
N GLY A 548 -28.87 29.20 33.13
CA GLY A 548 -28.84 28.16 32.07
C GLY A 548 -30.22 27.78 31.51
N VAL A 549 -30.26 27.00 30.43
CA VAL A 549 -31.49 26.56 29.73
C VAL A 549 -32.48 25.75 30.60
N HIS A 550 -33.79 25.92 30.36
CA HIS A 550 -34.85 24.98 30.72
C HIS A 550 -35.62 24.45 29.51
N VAL A 551 -35.43 23.16 29.20
CA VAL A 551 -36.23 22.44 28.19
C VAL A 551 -37.46 21.76 28.81
N GLN A 552 -38.61 21.75 28.10
CA GLN A 552 -39.87 21.15 28.53
C GLN A 552 -40.71 20.64 27.33
N SER A 553 -40.90 19.32 27.22
CA SER A 553 -41.79 18.70 26.22
C SER A 553 -43.26 19.10 26.35
N LEU A 554 -43.90 19.39 25.22
CA LEU A 554 -45.29 19.81 25.08
C LEU A 554 -46.12 18.83 24.25
N THR A 555 -47.44 19.03 24.25
CA THR A 555 -48.39 18.28 23.42
C THR A 555 -49.10 19.23 22.48
N ALA A 556 -49.34 18.83 21.22
CA ALA A 556 -50.05 19.67 20.25
C ALA A 556 -51.36 20.26 20.81
N GLY A 557 -51.42 21.60 20.91
CA GLY A 557 -52.51 22.30 21.59
C GLY A 557 -52.22 23.77 21.89
N THR A 558 -53.25 24.48 22.37
CA THR A 558 -53.10 25.85 22.89
C THR A 558 -52.68 25.79 24.36
N HIS A 559 -51.52 26.36 24.67
CA HIS A 559 -50.91 26.38 26.00
C HIS A 559 -50.71 27.80 26.52
N THR A 560 -50.74 27.96 27.84
CA THR A 560 -50.40 29.23 28.52
C THR A 560 -49.13 29.06 29.34
N PHE A 561 -48.11 29.86 29.04
CA PHE A 561 -46.81 29.86 29.71
C PHE A 561 -46.74 31.04 30.68
N GLU A 562 -46.36 30.82 31.96
CA GLU A 562 -46.16 31.90 32.96
C GLU A 562 -44.76 31.78 33.59
N TRP A 563 -43.94 32.83 33.44
CA TRP A 563 -42.70 33.05 34.19
C TRP A 563 -43.00 34.01 35.35
N GLN A 564 -43.00 33.49 36.57
CA GLN A 564 -43.37 34.23 37.78
C GLN A 564 -42.17 34.41 38.69
N TYR A 565 -41.72 35.65 38.87
CA TYR A 565 -40.88 36.01 40.01
C TYR A 565 -41.73 36.16 41.28
N TYR A 566 -41.33 35.49 42.35
CA TYR A 566 -42.00 35.49 43.66
C TYR A 566 -41.02 35.77 44.80
N LYS A 567 -41.40 36.65 45.73
CA LYS A 567 -40.58 36.97 46.91
C LYS A 567 -41.18 36.52 48.25
N ASP A 568 -40.30 36.13 49.17
CA ASP A 568 -40.57 35.71 50.54
C ASP A 568 -41.07 36.86 51.44
N GLY A 569 -41.39 36.57 52.70
CA GLY A 569 -41.79 37.54 53.71
C GLY A 569 -40.67 38.23 54.51
N SER A 570 -39.37 37.98 54.30
CA SER A 570 -38.29 38.70 55.02
C SER A 570 -36.87 38.60 54.42
N VAL A 571 -36.31 39.79 54.14
CA VAL A 571 -34.90 40.12 53.74
C VAL A 571 -34.75 40.23 52.21
N SER A 572 -33.64 40.83 51.80
CA SER A 572 -33.19 41.10 50.42
C SER A 572 -31.66 40.96 50.41
N THR A 573 -31.10 40.12 49.55
CA THR A 573 -29.66 39.98 49.30
C THR A 573 -29.42 39.46 47.89
N TYR A 574 -28.27 39.86 47.31
CA TYR A 574 -28.06 39.94 45.86
C TYR A 574 -28.99 41.02 45.25
N ASP A 575 -29.24 40.92 43.95
CA ASP A 575 -29.88 41.99 43.17
C ASP A 575 -31.41 41.92 43.24
N ASP A 576 -31.94 40.83 43.81
CA ASP A 576 -33.34 40.71 44.22
C ASP A 576 -34.30 40.68 43.00
N THR A 577 -33.81 40.15 41.87
CA THR A 577 -34.35 40.15 40.48
C THR A 577 -34.04 38.83 39.74
N VAL A 578 -34.77 38.55 38.64
CA VAL A 578 -34.55 37.43 37.69
C VAL A 578 -34.76 37.90 36.23
N TRP A 579 -34.17 37.17 35.28
CA TRP A 579 -34.21 37.42 33.82
C TRP A 579 -34.47 36.10 33.06
N ILE A 580 -35.01 36.20 31.83
CA ILE A 580 -35.14 35.10 30.86
C ILE A 580 -34.84 35.60 29.45
N ASP A 581 -34.37 34.70 28.57
CA ASP A 581 -34.07 34.89 27.14
C ASP A 581 -34.40 33.62 26.32
N ASP A 582 -34.19 33.68 25.00
CA ASP A 582 -34.16 32.56 24.06
C ASP A 582 -35.35 31.61 24.21
N VAL A 583 -36.54 32.19 24.36
CA VAL A 583 -37.77 31.43 24.53
C VAL A 583 -38.17 30.82 23.19
N THR A 584 -37.82 29.57 22.95
CA THR A 584 -38.24 28.79 21.76
C THR A 584 -39.55 28.06 22.03
N LEU A 585 -40.47 28.06 21.05
CA LEU A 585 -41.72 27.29 21.10
C LEU A 585 -41.88 26.39 19.86
N PRO A 586 -42.31 25.13 20.00
CA PRO A 586 -42.55 24.25 18.86
C PRO A 586 -43.89 24.63 18.20
N LEU A 587 -43.84 25.47 17.16
CA LEU A 587 -45.02 26.03 16.49
C LEU A 587 -45.40 25.25 15.22
N VAL A 588 -46.59 25.53 14.68
CA VAL A 588 -46.91 25.19 13.27
C VAL A 588 -46.51 26.41 12.44
N GLN A 589 -45.64 26.25 11.44
CA GLN A 589 -45.34 27.31 10.48
C GLN A 589 -46.64 27.80 9.81
N MET A 590 -47.07 29.02 10.15
CA MET A 590 -48.38 29.55 9.75
C MET A 590 -48.24 30.75 8.83
N SER A 591 -48.14 30.43 7.53
CA SER A 591 -48.21 31.35 6.38
C SER A 591 -46.98 32.19 6.03
N ASN A 592 -45.79 31.71 6.40
CA ASN A 592 -44.63 31.81 5.52
C ASN A 592 -44.90 30.90 4.29
N THR A 593 -44.20 31.12 3.18
CA THR A 593 -44.21 30.20 2.04
C THR A 593 -42.80 29.67 1.93
N ASN A 594 -42.58 28.36 2.08
CA ASN A 594 -41.30 27.81 1.67
C ASN A 594 -41.07 28.21 0.21
N ASN A 595 -39.88 28.74 -0.04
CA ASN A 595 -39.52 29.42 -1.27
C ASN A 595 -38.36 28.73 -2.00
N ASP A 596 -37.47 28.09 -1.25
CA ASP A 596 -37.05 26.75 -1.63
C ASP A 596 -38.16 25.71 -1.33
N THR A 597 -37.86 24.42 -1.51
CA THR A 597 -38.64 23.25 -1.12
C THR A 597 -37.73 22.01 -0.97
N ASP A 598 -36.45 22.20 -0.60
CA ASP A 598 -35.33 21.25 -0.75
C ASP A 598 -34.20 21.79 0.17
N ASP A 599 -34.53 22.15 1.42
CA ASP A 599 -33.81 23.13 2.29
C ASP A 599 -32.38 22.70 2.75
N ASP A 600 -31.85 21.58 2.22
CA ASP A 600 -30.46 21.12 2.33
C ASP A 600 -29.85 20.58 1.01
N ASN A 601 -30.60 20.62 -0.10
CA ASN A 601 -30.21 20.20 -1.45
C ASN A 601 -29.88 18.68 -1.62
N ASP A 602 -30.36 17.80 -0.75
CA ASP A 602 -30.35 16.33 -0.95
C ASP A 602 -31.10 15.92 -2.25
N GLY A 603 -32.18 16.62 -2.60
CA GLY A 603 -33.09 16.31 -3.69
C GLY A 603 -34.41 15.66 -3.26
N THR A 604 -34.57 15.40 -1.96
CA THR A 604 -35.84 15.20 -1.26
C THR A 604 -36.49 16.57 -0.97
N LEU A 605 -37.82 16.61 -0.83
CA LEU A 605 -38.52 17.86 -0.52
C LEU A 605 -39.01 17.84 0.93
N ASP A 606 -38.93 18.94 1.66
CA ASP A 606 -39.31 19.12 3.09
C ASP A 606 -40.75 18.67 3.46
N ASP A 607 -41.66 18.58 2.50
CA ASP A 607 -43.02 18.01 2.66
C ASP A 607 -42.99 16.44 2.75
N TYR A 608 -41.81 15.82 2.64
CA TYR A 608 -41.50 14.37 2.59
C TYR A 608 -40.20 13.96 3.33
N ASP A 609 -39.42 14.90 3.84
CA ASP A 609 -38.13 14.63 4.48
C ASP A 609 -38.24 14.28 5.98
N VAL A 610 -37.27 13.52 6.50
CA VAL A 610 -37.17 13.17 7.92
C VAL A 610 -36.52 14.28 8.76
N ASP A 611 -35.56 15.02 8.21
CA ASP A 611 -34.84 16.13 8.87
C ASP A 611 -34.32 17.14 7.82
N PRO A 612 -35.18 18.05 7.30
CA PRO A 612 -34.94 18.89 6.11
C PRO A 612 -33.75 19.88 6.14
N LEU A 613 -32.83 19.78 7.10
CA LEU A 613 -31.67 20.64 7.28
C LEU A 613 -30.39 19.79 7.42
N ASN A 614 -30.40 18.56 6.91
CA ASN A 614 -29.35 17.56 7.10
C ASN A 614 -29.25 16.62 5.88
N PRO A 615 -28.42 16.96 4.88
CA PRO A 615 -28.39 16.28 3.57
C PRO A 615 -27.71 14.89 3.61
N CYS A 616 -27.59 14.33 4.81
CA CYS A 616 -27.12 12.98 5.07
C CYS A 616 -28.27 11.97 5.20
N VAL A 617 -29.50 12.47 5.26
CA VAL A 617 -30.76 11.73 5.33
C VAL A 617 -31.77 12.39 4.40
N GLY A 618 -32.88 11.71 4.10
CA GLY A 618 -33.89 12.27 3.22
C GLY A 618 -35.28 11.67 3.47
N THR A 619 -35.82 11.00 2.46
CA THR A 619 -37.17 10.42 2.49
C THR A 619 -37.38 9.42 3.66
N ASP A 620 -38.55 9.52 4.31
CA ASP A 620 -39.14 8.56 5.26
C ASP A 620 -40.48 8.06 4.66
N THR A 621 -40.51 6.82 4.18
CA THR A 621 -41.63 6.28 3.37
C THR A 621 -42.84 5.79 4.19
N ASP A 622 -42.63 5.22 5.39
CA ASP A 622 -43.69 4.78 6.33
C ASP A 622 -44.22 5.92 7.23
N GLY A 623 -43.32 6.79 7.72
CA GLY A 623 -43.58 7.84 8.70
C GLY A 623 -43.27 7.48 10.16
N ASP A 624 -42.32 6.58 10.43
CA ASP A 624 -41.83 6.22 11.77
C ASP A 624 -40.95 7.33 12.38
N GLY A 625 -40.16 8.00 11.54
CA GLY A 625 -39.08 8.91 11.93
C GLY A 625 -37.67 8.32 11.79
N LEU A 626 -37.49 7.36 10.86
CA LEU A 626 -36.20 6.90 10.34
C LEU A 626 -36.20 7.11 8.81
N PRO A 627 -35.06 7.46 8.18
CA PRO A 627 -34.98 7.61 6.74
C PRO A 627 -34.77 6.27 6.02
N ASP A 628 -35.31 6.15 4.81
CA ASP A 628 -35.14 4.99 3.91
C ASP A 628 -33.64 4.71 3.64
N THR A 629 -32.83 5.77 3.53
CA THR A 629 -31.38 5.66 3.33
C THR A 629 -30.60 6.72 4.10
N VAL A 630 -29.32 6.44 4.38
CA VAL A 630 -28.38 7.38 4.98
C VAL A 630 -27.18 7.53 4.05
N TRP A 631 -26.93 8.75 3.58
CA TRP A 631 -25.83 9.05 2.68
C TRP A 631 -24.48 8.97 3.40
N THR A 632 -23.45 8.48 2.71
CA THR A 632 -22.07 8.35 3.25
C THR A 632 -21.08 8.94 2.25
N GLY A 633 -20.84 10.23 2.40
CA GLY A 633 -20.00 11.02 1.52
C GLY A 633 -20.17 12.51 1.78
N VAL A 634 -19.63 13.33 0.87
CA VAL A 634 -19.64 14.79 1.01
C VAL A 634 -20.75 15.38 0.12
N VAL A 635 -21.60 16.23 0.71
CA VAL A 635 -22.62 17.02 0.03
C VAL A 635 -22.23 18.50 0.05
N ASP A 636 -22.67 19.26 -0.95
CA ASP A 636 -22.42 20.69 -1.18
C ASP A 636 -23.78 21.33 -1.37
N MET A 637 -24.37 21.81 -0.27
CA MET A 637 -25.78 22.24 -0.22
C MET A 637 -25.98 23.42 -1.19
N SER A 638 -25.08 24.41 -1.10
CA SER A 638 -25.02 25.63 -1.93
C SER A 638 -25.04 25.43 -3.45
N GLY A 639 -24.87 24.20 -3.94
CA GLY A 639 -24.82 23.82 -5.35
C GLY A 639 -23.70 24.49 -6.15
N ASN A 640 -22.79 25.21 -5.50
CA ASN A 640 -21.83 26.11 -6.13
C ASN A 640 -20.35 25.91 -5.68
N ASN A 641 -20.11 24.92 -4.83
CA ASN A 641 -18.84 24.61 -4.17
C ASN A 641 -18.35 25.69 -3.19
N ASP A 642 -19.26 26.30 -2.42
CA ASP A 642 -18.84 27.09 -1.26
C ASP A 642 -18.44 26.18 -0.10
N SER A 643 -17.26 26.43 0.48
CA SER A 643 -16.71 25.64 1.58
C SER A 643 -17.44 25.79 2.92
N ALA A 644 -18.30 26.78 3.10
CA ALA A 644 -19.10 26.93 4.31
C ALA A 644 -20.26 25.89 4.38
N PHE A 645 -20.81 25.51 3.23
CA PHE A 645 -22.01 24.67 3.09
C PHE A 645 -21.69 23.24 2.64
N ILE A 646 -20.51 22.75 2.99
CA ILE A 646 -20.05 21.38 2.71
C ILE A 646 -20.22 20.50 3.94
N VAL A 647 -21.08 19.49 3.83
CA VAL A 647 -21.38 18.51 4.88
C VAL A 647 -20.69 17.18 4.56
N ASP A 648 -19.87 16.65 5.48
CA ASP A 648 -19.34 15.29 5.39
C ASP A 648 -20.19 14.32 6.21
N CYS A 649 -21.11 13.64 5.53
CA CYS A 649 -22.01 12.64 6.12
C CYS A 649 -21.29 11.38 6.62
N SER A 650 -19.96 11.30 6.44
CA SER A 650 -19.09 10.30 7.06
C SER A 650 -18.77 10.60 8.53
N ASP A 651 -19.01 11.83 9.03
CA ASP A 651 -18.78 12.18 10.44
C ASP A 651 -20.00 11.83 11.32
N VAL A 652 -19.71 11.18 12.45
CA VAL A 652 -20.69 10.69 13.43
C VAL A 652 -21.20 11.83 14.33
N GLU A 653 -20.60 13.02 14.30
CA GLU A 653 -21.17 14.22 14.93
C GLU A 653 -22.09 15.03 13.98
N ALA A 654 -21.98 14.85 12.66
CA ALA A 654 -22.91 15.41 11.66
C ALA A 654 -24.10 14.48 11.36
N ASN A 655 -23.84 13.17 11.34
CA ASN A 655 -24.82 12.14 10.98
C ASN A 655 -25.21 11.29 12.21
N PRO A 656 -26.25 11.66 12.98
CA PRO A 656 -26.70 10.94 14.17
C PRO A 656 -27.68 9.79 13.85
N TYR A 657 -28.06 9.63 12.59
CA TYR A 657 -29.14 8.77 12.14
C TYR A 657 -28.69 7.35 11.82
N THR A 658 -29.67 6.48 11.60
CA THR A 658 -29.52 5.13 11.05
C THR A 658 -30.66 4.94 10.08
N ALA A 659 -30.39 4.36 8.90
CA ALA A 659 -31.44 3.97 7.97
C ALA A 659 -32.44 3.04 8.66
N ASP A 660 -33.68 3.01 8.17
CA ASP A 660 -34.61 1.96 8.56
C ASP A 660 -34.23 0.61 7.93
N SER A 661 -35.15 -0.36 8.02
CA SER A 661 -34.97 -1.76 7.64
C SER A 661 -36.31 -2.46 7.36
N ASP A 662 -37.35 -1.68 7.02
CA ASP A 662 -38.77 -2.03 6.79
C ASP A 662 -39.42 -0.76 6.17
N ASP A 663 -38.82 -0.20 5.10
CA ASP A 663 -39.04 1.18 4.59
C ASP A 663 -40.53 1.59 4.40
N ASP A 664 -41.43 0.63 4.11
CA ASP A 664 -42.86 0.87 3.93
C ASP A 664 -43.78 0.40 5.08
N GLY A 665 -43.18 -0.21 6.11
CA GLY A 665 -43.82 -0.60 7.37
C GLY A 665 -44.81 -1.77 7.26
N ASP A 666 -44.76 -2.57 6.19
CA ASP A 666 -45.63 -3.74 6.03
C ASP A 666 -45.14 -5.02 6.73
N GLY A 667 -43.85 -5.08 7.10
CA GLY A 667 -43.28 -6.03 8.04
C GLY A 667 -42.24 -7.02 7.48
N TRP A 668 -41.69 -6.72 6.31
CA TRP A 668 -40.50 -7.38 5.73
C TRP A 668 -39.29 -6.45 5.86
N SER A 669 -38.07 -6.96 5.66
CA SER A 669 -36.90 -6.08 5.56
C SER A 669 -36.48 -5.86 4.11
N ASP A 670 -35.91 -4.72 3.80
CA ASP A 670 -35.46 -4.36 2.45
C ASP A 670 -34.35 -5.31 1.94
N GLU A 671 -33.55 -5.91 2.83
CA GLU A 671 -32.63 -7.02 2.51
C GLU A 671 -33.40 -8.28 2.03
N ASP A 672 -34.50 -8.65 2.72
CA ASP A 672 -35.36 -9.76 2.34
C ASP A 672 -36.16 -9.46 1.06
N GLU A 673 -36.76 -8.27 0.94
CA GLU A 673 -37.57 -7.84 -0.21
C GLU A 673 -36.74 -7.70 -1.49
N PHE A 674 -35.53 -7.15 -1.40
CA PHE A 674 -34.60 -7.09 -2.53
C PHE A 674 -34.24 -8.50 -3.03
N ALA A 675 -34.03 -9.45 -2.10
CA ALA A 675 -33.81 -10.85 -2.47
C ALA A 675 -35.06 -11.46 -3.12
N CYS A 676 -36.23 -11.34 -2.47
CA CYS A 676 -37.52 -11.88 -2.94
C CYS A 676 -38.04 -11.22 -4.24
N GLY A 677 -37.50 -10.05 -4.62
CA GLY A 677 -37.80 -9.36 -5.87
C GLY A 677 -39.05 -8.48 -5.83
N THR A 678 -39.40 -7.97 -4.65
CA THR A 678 -40.49 -7.02 -4.42
C THR A 678 -39.97 -5.57 -4.38
N ASP A 679 -40.74 -4.63 -3.83
CA ASP A 679 -40.56 -3.19 -4.02
C ASP A 679 -40.69 -2.53 -2.64
N HIS A 680 -39.59 -2.48 -1.87
CA HIS A 680 -39.55 -2.10 -0.44
C HIS A 680 -40.13 -0.72 -0.08
N LEU A 681 -40.49 0.09 -1.08
CA LEU A 681 -41.14 1.40 -0.92
C LEU A 681 -42.66 1.33 -1.18
N ASN A 682 -43.30 0.16 -1.02
CA ASN A 682 -44.66 -0.13 -1.51
C ASN A 682 -45.36 -1.25 -0.70
N GLY A 683 -45.84 -0.88 0.50
CA GLY A 683 -46.48 -1.74 1.53
C GLY A 683 -47.87 -2.28 1.17
N THR A 684 -47.99 -2.68 -0.09
CA THR A 684 -49.06 -3.46 -0.69
C THR A 684 -48.52 -4.56 -1.63
N GLU A 685 -47.19 -4.71 -1.74
CA GLU A 685 -46.48 -5.60 -2.67
C GLU A 685 -45.57 -6.63 -1.96
N MET A 686 -45.81 -6.91 -0.66
CA MET A 686 -45.31 -8.06 0.13
C MET A 686 -44.75 -9.25 -0.67
N PRO A 687 -43.56 -9.78 -0.30
CA PRO A 687 -43.10 -11.09 -0.73
C PRO A 687 -44.20 -12.16 -0.62
N SER A 688 -44.20 -13.08 -1.59
CA SER A 688 -45.01 -14.27 -1.50
C SER A 688 -44.40 -15.20 -0.45
N ASP A 689 -45.09 -15.32 0.68
CA ASP A 689 -44.82 -16.23 1.79
C ASP A 689 -46.12 -17.01 2.05
N PHE A 690 -46.09 -18.30 1.73
CA PHE A 690 -47.27 -19.16 1.73
C PHE A 690 -47.65 -19.70 3.12
N ASP A 691 -46.69 -20.02 3.99
CA ASP A 691 -46.92 -20.66 5.30
C ASP A 691 -46.88 -19.72 6.53
N ASN A 692 -46.24 -18.57 6.36
CA ASN A 692 -46.02 -17.46 7.29
C ASN A 692 -44.93 -17.75 8.35
N ASP A 693 -43.83 -18.39 7.92
CA ASP A 693 -42.56 -18.60 8.64
C ASP A 693 -41.69 -17.33 8.70
N GLY A 694 -41.62 -16.56 7.61
CA GLY A 694 -40.76 -15.38 7.44
C GLY A 694 -39.67 -15.53 6.37
N LEU A 695 -39.70 -16.60 5.58
CA LEU A 695 -39.02 -16.71 4.28
C LEU A 695 -40.06 -16.59 3.17
N CYS A 696 -39.64 -16.17 1.97
CA CYS A 696 -40.53 -16.11 0.80
C CYS A 696 -40.36 -17.34 -0.11
N ASP A 697 -41.42 -17.71 -0.85
CA ASP A 697 -41.58 -18.84 -1.79
C ASP A 697 -40.49 -18.99 -2.89
N VAL A 698 -39.45 -18.15 -2.89
CA VAL A 698 -38.31 -18.13 -3.84
C VAL A 698 -36.99 -18.49 -3.13
N PHE A 699 -36.92 -18.34 -1.81
CA PHE A 699 -35.75 -18.61 -0.95
C PHE A 699 -36.05 -19.60 0.17
N ASP A 700 -37.31 -19.92 0.43
CA ASP A 700 -37.66 -21.15 1.15
C ASP A 700 -37.34 -22.39 0.29
N ASP A 701 -36.88 -23.44 0.96
CA ASP A 701 -36.67 -24.77 0.37
C ASP A 701 -37.94 -25.65 0.53
N ASP A 702 -38.90 -25.30 1.40
CA ASP A 702 -40.04 -26.11 1.90
C ASP A 702 -41.29 -25.19 2.08
N SER A 703 -41.77 -24.57 0.99
CA SER A 703 -42.70 -23.41 0.93
C SER A 703 -44.05 -23.55 1.66
N ASP A 704 -44.45 -24.77 2.08
CA ASP A 704 -45.64 -24.97 2.93
C ASP A 704 -45.39 -25.65 4.30
N ASN A 705 -44.11 -25.91 4.62
CA ASN A 705 -43.63 -26.59 5.83
C ASN A 705 -44.25 -27.98 6.08
N ASP A 706 -44.67 -28.72 5.03
CA ASP A 706 -44.94 -30.17 5.10
C ASP A 706 -43.73 -30.94 5.67
N GLY A 707 -42.52 -30.56 5.24
CA GLY A 707 -41.29 -31.31 5.47
C GLY A 707 -40.73 -32.00 4.21
N VAL A 708 -41.22 -31.65 3.02
CA VAL A 708 -40.75 -32.08 1.70
C VAL A 708 -40.36 -30.83 0.91
N VAL A 709 -39.10 -30.78 0.47
CA VAL A 709 -38.58 -29.60 -0.23
C VAL A 709 -39.21 -29.42 -1.61
N ASP A 710 -39.48 -28.17 -2.02
CA ASP A 710 -40.16 -27.76 -3.26
C ASP A 710 -39.66 -28.46 -4.52
N THR A 711 -38.35 -28.72 -4.58
CA THR A 711 -37.70 -29.40 -5.73
C THR A 711 -38.00 -30.90 -5.83
N LEU A 712 -38.60 -31.48 -4.80
CA LEU A 712 -39.06 -32.87 -4.70
C LEU A 712 -40.58 -32.97 -4.50
N ASP A 713 -41.27 -31.85 -4.26
CA ASP A 713 -42.71 -31.79 -4.04
C ASP A 713 -43.49 -31.64 -5.36
N ALA A 714 -44.69 -32.21 -5.41
CA ALA A 714 -45.61 -32.09 -6.56
C ALA A 714 -46.57 -30.90 -6.43
N PHE A 715 -46.86 -30.45 -5.21
CA PHE A 715 -47.69 -29.30 -4.87
C PHE A 715 -47.05 -28.48 -3.73
N PRO A 716 -45.95 -27.72 -3.96
CA PRO A 716 -45.26 -26.91 -2.93
C PRO A 716 -46.07 -25.80 -2.22
N TYR A 717 -47.41 -25.81 -2.35
CA TYR A 717 -48.35 -24.82 -1.85
C TYR A 717 -49.68 -25.48 -1.40
N ASP A 718 -49.62 -26.68 -0.78
CA ASP A 718 -50.75 -27.35 -0.11
C ASP A 718 -50.24 -28.30 1.00
N ASP A 719 -50.32 -27.86 2.28
CA ASP A 719 -49.87 -28.51 3.55
C ASP A 719 -50.43 -29.93 3.84
N SER A 720 -51.03 -30.56 2.85
CA SER A 720 -51.68 -31.85 2.90
C SER A 720 -51.44 -32.77 1.70
N GLU A 721 -50.68 -32.37 0.67
CA GLU A 721 -50.46 -33.14 -0.56
C GLU A 721 -49.04 -32.95 -1.16
N SER A 722 -48.08 -33.82 -0.82
CA SER A 722 -46.67 -33.71 -1.27
C SER A 722 -46.26 -34.66 -2.44
N GLN A 723 -47.19 -35.40 -3.02
CA GLN A 723 -46.94 -36.38 -4.11
C GLN A 723 -48.10 -36.43 -5.12
N ASP A 724 -47.76 -36.61 -6.41
CA ASP A 724 -48.65 -36.80 -7.58
C ASP A 724 -48.11 -37.98 -8.39
N ALA A 725 -48.49 -39.21 -8.04
CA ALA A 725 -47.83 -40.42 -8.56
C ALA A 725 -48.07 -40.68 -10.06
N ASP A 726 -49.19 -40.20 -10.65
CA ASP A 726 -49.50 -40.35 -12.08
C ASP A 726 -49.30 -39.06 -12.93
N GLY A 727 -49.30 -37.89 -12.31
CA GLY A 727 -49.19 -36.59 -12.97
C GLY A 727 -50.51 -36.02 -13.52
N ASP A 728 -51.68 -36.39 -12.98
CA ASP A 728 -52.99 -35.79 -13.31
C ASP A 728 -53.10 -34.34 -12.77
N GLY A 729 -52.43 -34.04 -11.66
CA GLY A 729 -52.56 -32.79 -10.90
C GLY A 729 -53.59 -32.87 -9.76
N ILE A 730 -53.71 -34.03 -9.13
CA ILE A 730 -54.45 -34.29 -7.88
C ILE A 730 -53.53 -35.13 -6.99
N GLY A 731 -53.24 -34.68 -5.77
CA GLY A 731 -52.31 -35.40 -4.89
C GLY A 731 -52.86 -36.68 -4.28
N ASP A 732 -51.94 -37.58 -3.93
CA ASP A 732 -52.20 -38.96 -3.47
C ASP A 732 -53.15 -39.07 -2.24
N ASN A 733 -53.27 -38.06 -1.37
CA ASN A 733 -54.21 -38.11 -0.24
C ASN A 733 -55.66 -37.73 -0.65
N SER A 734 -55.85 -37.24 -1.88
CA SER A 734 -57.10 -36.74 -2.43
C SER A 734 -57.63 -37.51 -3.64
N ASP A 735 -56.78 -38.19 -4.42
CA ASP A 735 -57.27 -39.08 -5.49
C ASP A 735 -57.77 -40.45 -4.95
N PRO A 736 -58.38 -41.29 -5.81
CA PRO A 736 -58.68 -42.67 -5.45
C PRO A 736 -58.33 -43.69 -6.57
N ASP A 737 -57.29 -43.42 -7.35
CA ASP A 737 -56.76 -44.22 -8.48
C ASP A 737 -55.29 -43.74 -8.72
N ASP A 738 -54.46 -43.69 -7.66
CA ASP A 738 -53.21 -42.89 -7.57
C ASP A 738 -52.17 -43.09 -8.71
N ASP A 739 -52.21 -44.21 -9.44
CA ASP A 739 -51.38 -44.47 -10.64
C ASP A 739 -52.15 -44.51 -11.98
N ASN A 740 -53.48 -44.37 -11.93
CA ASN A 740 -54.45 -44.45 -13.02
C ASN A 740 -54.54 -45.80 -13.78
N ASP A 741 -54.14 -46.94 -13.18
CA ASP A 741 -54.35 -48.30 -13.73
C ASP A 741 -55.83 -48.56 -14.09
N ASN A 742 -56.78 -47.95 -13.36
CA ASN A 742 -58.22 -48.23 -13.26
C ASN A 742 -58.61 -49.27 -12.17
N VAL A 743 -57.70 -49.61 -11.25
CA VAL A 743 -57.98 -50.18 -9.92
C VAL A 743 -57.74 -49.09 -8.86
N THR A 744 -58.60 -49.03 -7.85
CA THR A 744 -58.51 -48.02 -6.79
C THR A 744 -57.67 -48.56 -5.64
N ASP A 745 -56.72 -47.78 -5.13
CA ASP A 745 -55.87 -47.96 -3.92
C ASP A 745 -56.47 -48.78 -2.77
N VAL A 746 -57.77 -48.65 -2.47
CA VAL A 746 -58.46 -49.44 -1.43
C VAL A 746 -58.74 -50.92 -1.76
N ASP A 747 -58.69 -51.29 -3.04
CA ASP A 747 -58.83 -52.64 -3.59
C ASP A 747 -57.53 -53.09 -4.31
N ASP A 748 -56.47 -52.26 -4.30
CA ASP A 748 -55.15 -52.50 -4.92
C ASP A 748 -54.07 -52.96 -3.91
N ALA A 749 -52.94 -53.49 -4.41
CA ALA A 749 -51.76 -53.87 -3.65
C ALA A 749 -50.54 -52.92 -3.86
N PHE A 750 -50.44 -52.27 -5.03
CA PHE A 750 -49.35 -51.38 -5.41
C PHE A 750 -49.88 -50.05 -5.98
N PRO A 751 -50.57 -49.20 -5.20
CA PRO A 751 -51.26 -47.99 -5.71
C PRO A 751 -50.43 -46.97 -6.51
N TYR A 752 -49.11 -47.13 -6.54
CA TYR A 752 -48.15 -46.22 -7.18
C TYR A 752 -47.33 -46.89 -8.30
N ASP A 753 -47.74 -48.07 -8.79
CA ASP A 753 -47.11 -48.75 -9.94
C ASP A 753 -48.17 -49.21 -10.95
N PRO A 754 -48.43 -48.45 -12.03
CA PRO A 754 -49.48 -48.75 -13.01
C PRO A 754 -49.15 -49.92 -13.94
N THR A 755 -48.25 -50.81 -13.50
CA THR A 755 -48.01 -52.13 -14.09
C THR A 755 -48.35 -53.29 -13.16
N GLU A 756 -48.65 -53.05 -11.88
CA GLU A 756 -49.00 -54.05 -10.87
C GLU A 756 -50.29 -53.69 -10.11
N SER A 757 -51.09 -54.69 -9.73
CA SER A 757 -52.32 -54.44 -8.95
C SER A 757 -52.80 -55.60 -8.06
N GLU A 758 -52.18 -56.79 -8.17
CA GLU A 758 -52.40 -57.91 -7.24
C GLU A 758 -51.03 -58.41 -6.70
N ASP A 759 -51.04 -58.84 -5.44
CA ASP A 759 -49.92 -59.39 -4.65
C ASP A 759 -50.42 -60.73 -4.07
N LEU A 760 -50.20 -61.82 -4.81
CA LEU A 760 -50.84 -63.10 -4.50
C LEU A 760 -50.26 -63.80 -3.26
N ASP A 761 -48.94 -63.74 -3.02
CA ASP A 761 -48.29 -64.38 -1.87
C ASP A 761 -48.15 -63.45 -0.63
N GLY A 762 -47.98 -62.14 -0.84
CA GLY A 762 -47.79 -61.12 0.19
C GLY A 762 -46.33 -60.76 0.50
N ASP A 763 -45.37 -61.00 -0.40
CA ASP A 763 -43.96 -60.61 -0.28
C ASP A 763 -43.74 -59.10 -0.51
N GLY A 764 -44.53 -58.48 -1.40
CA GLY A 764 -44.41 -57.07 -1.79
C GLY A 764 -43.77 -56.82 -3.16
N ILE A 765 -43.84 -57.79 -4.08
CA ILE A 765 -43.61 -57.62 -5.52
C ILE A 765 -44.88 -58.05 -6.26
N GLY A 766 -45.34 -57.31 -7.28
CA GLY A 766 -46.62 -57.58 -7.95
C GLY A 766 -46.59 -58.69 -8.99
N ASP A 767 -47.73 -59.35 -9.18
CA ASP A 767 -47.98 -60.54 -10.03
C ASP A 767 -47.36 -60.50 -11.45
N ASN A 768 -47.06 -59.34 -12.06
CA ASN A 768 -46.53 -59.24 -13.43
C ASN A 768 -45.00 -59.01 -13.50
N ALA A 769 -44.41 -58.42 -12.47
CA ALA A 769 -42.98 -58.17 -12.31
C ALA A 769 -42.31 -59.24 -11.44
N ASP A 770 -43.07 -59.84 -10.54
CA ASP A 770 -42.62 -60.97 -9.77
C ASP A 770 -42.35 -62.18 -10.67
N ASN A 771 -41.36 -62.96 -10.24
CA ASN A 771 -40.96 -64.18 -10.90
C ASN A 771 -41.36 -65.43 -10.11
N ASP A 772 -42.07 -65.35 -8.98
CA ASP A 772 -42.34 -66.47 -8.03
C ASP A 772 -43.75 -66.29 -7.38
N THR A 773 -44.79 -66.10 -8.21
CA THR A 773 -46.04 -65.36 -7.88
C THR A 773 -46.93 -65.97 -6.79
N ASP A 774 -46.67 -67.20 -6.34
CA ASP A 774 -47.36 -67.78 -5.18
C ASP A 774 -46.44 -68.04 -3.97
N GLY A 775 -45.17 -67.63 -4.04
CA GLY A 775 -44.21 -67.67 -2.92
C GLY A 775 -43.75 -69.08 -2.53
N ASP A 776 -43.96 -70.09 -3.39
CA ASP A 776 -43.48 -71.47 -3.23
C ASP A 776 -41.93 -71.54 -3.21
N GLY A 777 -41.26 -70.68 -3.97
CA GLY A 777 -39.80 -70.64 -4.10
C GLY A 777 -39.27 -71.16 -5.45
N VAL A 778 -40.15 -71.45 -6.41
CA VAL A 778 -39.83 -71.92 -7.76
C VAL A 778 -40.33 -70.90 -8.79
N PRO A 779 -39.45 -70.27 -9.59
CA PRO A 779 -39.90 -69.19 -10.45
C PRO A 779 -40.95 -69.58 -11.50
N ASN A 780 -41.93 -68.71 -11.76
CA ASN A 780 -43.01 -68.69 -12.76
C ASN A 780 -42.69 -69.27 -14.16
N ASN A 781 -41.41 -69.32 -14.55
CA ASN A 781 -40.95 -69.84 -15.84
C ASN A 781 -40.33 -71.25 -15.78
N GLU A 782 -40.18 -71.80 -14.58
CA GLU A 782 -39.68 -73.13 -14.23
C GLU A 782 -40.78 -73.94 -13.50
N ASP A 783 -41.64 -73.25 -12.75
CA ASP A 783 -42.86 -73.76 -12.15
C ASP A 783 -43.94 -74.14 -13.21
N SER A 784 -44.67 -75.21 -12.88
CA SER A 784 -45.79 -75.77 -13.64
C SER A 784 -47.17 -75.25 -13.20
N PHE A 785 -47.30 -74.59 -12.02
CA PHE A 785 -48.59 -74.15 -11.47
C PHE A 785 -48.64 -72.69 -10.90
N PRO A 786 -48.16 -71.61 -11.58
CA PRO A 786 -47.71 -70.34 -10.93
C PRO A 786 -48.79 -69.43 -10.30
N THR A 787 -49.58 -69.98 -9.37
CA THR A 787 -50.73 -69.42 -8.66
C THR A 787 -51.25 -70.36 -7.52
N ASP A 788 -50.51 -71.38 -7.08
CA ASP A 788 -50.94 -72.45 -6.15
C ASP A 788 -49.78 -72.86 -5.19
N ASP A 789 -49.59 -72.11 -4.09
CA ASP A 789 -48.50 -72.13 -3.08
C ASP A 789 -48.15 -73.47 -2.40
N GLU A 790 -48.76 -74.56 -2.86
CA GLU A 790 -48.64 -75.91 -2.32
C GLU A 790 -48.15 -76.94 -3.39
N ALA A 791 -47.83 -76.56 -4.64
CA ALA A 791 -47.33 -77.47 -5.69
C ALA A 791 -46.64 -76.80 -6.90
N SER A 792 -45.39 -77.20 -7.25
CA SER A 792 -44.64 -76.58 -8.36
C SER A 792 -44.05 -77.48 -9.48
N THR A 793 -43.96 -78.81 -9.29
CA THR A 793 -43.35 -79.71 -10.30
C THR A 793 -44.32 -80.77 -10.87
N ASP A 794 -44.32 -80.95 -12.20
CA ASP A 794 -45.09 -81.94 -12.98
C ASP A 794 -44.15 -82.61 -14.00
N THR A 795 -43.33 -83.56 -13.55
CA THR A 795 -42.15 -84.05 -14.29
C THR A 795 -42.49 -84.85 -15.56
N ASP A 796 -43.61 -85.57 -15.58
CA ASP A 796 -44.14 -86.30 -16.76
C ASP A 796 -45.09 -85.46 -17.65
N GLY A 797 -45.75 -84.44 -17.08
CA GLY A 797 -46.69 -83.56 -17.78
C GLY A 797 -48.14 -84.07 -17.84
N ASP A 798 -48.60 -84.87 -16.87
CA ASP A 798 -49.99 -85.33 -16.71
C ASP A 798 -50.92 -84.21 -16.20
N GLY A 799 -50.37 -83.26 -15.43
CA GLY A 799 -51.11 -82.25 -14.67
C GLY A 799 -51.44 -82.69 -13.25
N ILE A 800 -50.48 -83.34 -12.59
CA ILE A 800 -50.46 -83.73 -11.18
C ILE A 800 -49.08 -83.33 -10.62
N ASP A 801 -49.04 -82.90 -9.36
CA ASP A 801 -47.82 -82.57 -8.64
C ASP A 801 -46.99 -83.82 -8.28
N ASP A 802 -45.66 -83.77 -8.42
CA ASP A 802 -44.77 -84.93 -8.17
C ASP A 802 -44.94 -85.49 -6.74
N GLU A 803 -45.13 -84.66 -5.71
CA GLU A 803 -45.38 -85.09 -4.31
C GLU A 803 -46.75 -85.82 -4.14
N ALA A 804 -47.65 -85.76 -5.14
CA ALA A 804 -48.88 -86.54 -5.23
C ALA A 804 -48.84 -87.75 -6.18
N ASP A 805 -47.92 -87.83 -7.14
CA ASP A 805 -47.71 -89.05 -7.94
C ASP A 805 -46.77 -90.07 -7.26
N ASN A 806 -46.37 -91.10 -8.02
CA ASN A 806 -45.76 -92.37 -7.58
C ASN A 806 -45.04 -93.10 -8.75
N ASP A 807 -44.64 -92.36 -9.80
CA ASP A 807 -44.01 -92.86 -11.05
C ASP A 807 -43.48 -91.65 -11.85
N ASP A 808 -42.82 -90.70 -11.17
CA ASP A 808 -42.76 -89.26 -11.49
C ASP A 808 -42.14 -88.90 -12.87
N ASP A 809 -41.25 -89.74 -13.40
CA ASP A 809 -40.65 -89.63 -14.74
C ASP A 809 -41.39 -90.40 -15.87
N GLY A 810 -42.37 -91.22 -15.51
CA GLY A 810 -43.12 -92.08 -16.41
C GLY A 810 -42.35 -93.28 -17.02
N ASP A 811 -41.15 -93.64 -16.56
CA ASP A 811 -40.41 -94.84 -17.00
C ASP A 811 -41.16 -96.13 -16.63
N GLY A 812 -41.69 -96.18 -15.40
CA GLY A 812 -42.35 -97.34 -14.80
C GLY A 812 -41.60 -98.01 -13.64
N TYR A 813 -40.59 -97.37 -13.05
CA TYR A 813 -39.84 -97.80 -11.87
C TYR A 813 -40.21 -97.09 -10.55
N ALA A 814 -41.28 -96.30 -10.41
CA ALA A 814 -41.80 -95.78 -9.12
C ALA A 814 -40.73 -95.47 -8.03
N ASP A 815 -40.14 -94.27 -8.12
CA ASP A 815 -39.52 -93.44 -7.06
C ASP A 815 -39.00 -94.16 -5.81
N VAL A 816 -39.87 -94.73 -4.97
CA VAL A 816 -39.53 -95.55 -3.79
C VAL A 816 -38.59 -96.75 -4.02
N ILE A 817 -38.24 -97.10 -5.27
CA ILE A 817 -37.21 -98.11 -5.60
C ILE A 817 -36.21 -97.67 -6.68
N ASP A 818 -36.32 -96.46 -7.21
CA ASP A 818 -35.39 -95.94 -8.20
C ASP A 818 -34.21 -95.19 -7.55
N TRP A 819 -33.17 -94.92 -8.33
CA TRP A 819 -32.05 -94.05 -7.98
C TRP A 819 -32.32 -92.60 -8.42
N ALA A 820 -32.84 -92.40 -9.64
CA ALA A 820 -33.10 -91.09 -10.23
C ALA A 820 -34.57 -90.99 -10.68
N PRO A 821 -35.53 -90.82 -9.74
CA PRO A 821 -36.98 -90.84 -10.03
C PRO A 821 -37.51 -89.81 -11.04
N LEU A 822 -36.65 -88.89 -11.47
CA LEU A 822 -36.95 -87.78 -12.39
C LEU A 822 -36.17 -87.89 -13.72
N ASP A 823 -35.39 -88.95 -13.95
CA ASP A 823 -34.70 -89.23 -15.22
C ASP A 823 -35.12 -90.61 -15.79
N PRO A 824 -36.02 -90.64 -16.80
CA PRO A 824 -36.55 -91.87 -17.38
C PRO A 824 -35.55 -92.59 -18.33
N SER A 825 -34.25 -92.38 -18.11
CA SER A 825 -33.17 -93.14 -18.73
C SER A 825 -32.23 -93.84 -17.75
N GLU A 826 -32.18 -93.47 -16.46
CA GLU A 826 -31.26 -94.04 -15.47
C GLU A 826 -31.97 -94.53 -14.20
N TRP A 827 -31.70 -95.79 -13.79
CA TRP A 827 -32.37 -96.46 -12.64
C TRP A 827 -31.39 -97.03 -11.60
N LEU A 828 -30.09 -96.82 -11.79
CA LEU A 828 -29.02 -97.32 -10.93
C LEU A 828 -27.75 -96.51 -11.17
N ASP A 829 -27.09 -96.19 -10.06
CA ASP A 829 -25.76 -95.60 -9.94
C ASP A 829 -24.97 -96.54 -8.99
N SER A 830 -23.70 -96.81 -9.31
CA SER A 830 -22.87 -97.84 -8.67
C SER A 830 -21.92 -97.31 -7.58
N ASP A 831 -21.40 -96.09 -7.71
CA ASP A 831 -20.43 -95.45 -6.82
C ASP A 831 -21.02 -94.30 -5.99
N ASN A 832 -22.15 -93.76 -6.44
CA ASN A 832 -22.97 -92.67 -5.92
C ASN A 832 -22.43 -91.27 -6.31
N ASP A 833 -21.88 -91.08 -7.52
CA ASP A 833 -21.40 -89.79 -8.02
C ASP A 833 -22.52 -88.81 -8.44
N GLY A 834 -23.61 -89.32 -9.02
CA GLY A 834 -24.66 -88.52 -9.66
C GLY A 834 -25.06 -88.97 -11.07
N LEU A 835 -24.30 -89.84 -11.73
CA LEU A 835 -24.53 -90.38 -13.06
C LEU A 835 -24.99 -91.85 -12.99
N GLY A 836 -25.95 -92.24 -13.83
CA GLY A 836 -26.40 -93.62 -13.88
C GLY A 836 -25.50 -94.53 -14.74
N ASP A 837 -25.41 -95.81 -14.36
CA ASP A 837 -24.69 -96.94 -14.99
C ASP A 837 -24.81 -97.04 -16.54
N ASN A 838 -25.74 -96.31 -17.20
CA ASN A 838 -25.95 -96.36 -18.66
C ASN A 838 -25.59 -95.04 -19.38
N ALA A 839 -25.45 -93.94 -18.65
CA ALA A 839 -25.00 -92.63 -19.13
C ALA A 839 -23.52 -92.37 -18.79
N ASP A 840 -23.06 -92.93 -17.66
CA ASP A 840 -21.67 -92.89 -17.26
C ASP A 840 -20.75 -93.69 -18.21
N THR A 841 -19.47 -93.38 -18.13
CA THR A 841 -18.36 -93.99 -18.86
C THR A 841 -17.10 -94.11 -18.00
N ASP A 842 -17.24 -93.97 -16.67
CA ASP A 842 -16.22 -93.95 -15.63
C ASP A 842 -16.92 -94.46 -14.34
N ASP A 843 -17.45 -95.71 -14.35
CA ASP A 843 -18.44 -96.33 -13.42
C ASP A 843 -18.12 -96.26 -11.87
N ASP A 844 -17.11 -95.50 -11.47
CA ASP A 844 -16.63 -95.20 -10.11
C ASP A 844 -15.87 -93.88 -9.93
N ASN A 845 -15.74 -93.08 -10.98
CA ASN A 845 -15.03 -91.82 -10.99
C ASN A 845 -13.62 -91.94 -10.38
N ASP A 846 -12.86 -93.00 -10.73
CA ASP A 846 -11.38 -92.96 -10.57
C ASP A 846 -10.76 -91.93 -11.53
N GLY A 847 -11.49 -91.55 -12.59
CA GLY A 847 -11.23 -90.35 -13.37
C GLY A 847 -10.52 -90.61 -14.69
N VAL A 848 -10.41 -91.89 -15.08
CA VAL A 848 -10.24 -92.25 -16.49
C VAL A 848 -11.38 -93.18 -16.90
N LEU A 849 -11.92 -92.91 -18.09
CA LEU A 849 -13.06 -93.64 -18.63
C LEU A 849 -12.84 -95.17 -18.67
N ASP A 850 -13.88 -96.01 -18.50
CA ASP A 850 -13.76 -97.47 -18.29
C ASP A 850 -12.99 -98.22 -19.40
N ASP A 851 -13.05 -97.70 -20.62
CA ASP A 851 -12.40 -98.27 -21.81
C ASP A 851 -10.88 -97.92 -21.86
N ALA A 852 -10.40 -97.15 -20.88
CA ALA A 852 -9.04 -96.63 -20.73
C ALA A 852 -8.42 -96.81 -19.32
N ASP A 853 -9.18 -96.83 -18.22
CA ASP A 853 -8.63 -97.13 -16.89
C ASP A 853 -8.23 -98.60 -16.72
N ALA A 854 -7.40 -98.86 -15.70
CA ALA A 854 -7.06 -100.16 -15.18
C ALA A 854 -8.06 -100.70 -14.12
N PHE A 855 -8.84 -99.85 -13.44
CA PHE A 855 -9.61 -100.15 -12.24
C PHE A 855 -11.13 -99.83 -12.18
N PRO A 856 -11.90 -99.65 -13.28
CA PRO A 856 -13.22 -98.98 -13.23
C PRO A 856 -14.26 -99.72 -12.37
N PHE A 857 -14.27 -99.48 -11.04
CA PHE A 857 -15.18 -99.81 -9.95
C PHE A 857 -14.49 -99.59 -8.54
N ASP A 858 -13.40 -98.82 -8.39
CA ASP A 858 -12.57 -98.65 -7.16
C ASP A 858 -11.85 -97.27 -6.91
N GLN A 859 -12.31 -96.13 -7.48
CA GLN A 859 -12.07 -94.67 -7.25
C GLN A 859 -10.64 -94.09 -6.94
N ASP A 860 -9.75 -94.78 -6.22
CA ASP A 860 -8.52 -94.19 -5.67
C ASP A 860 -7.29 -94.23 -6.64
N GLU A 861 -7.33 -94.89 -7.82
CA GLU A 861 -6.12 -95.43 -8.48
C GLU A 861 -6.14 -95.45 -10.05
N TYR A 862 -6.01 -94.30 -10.75
CA TYR A 862 -6.25 -94.21 -12.21
C TYR A 862 -5.01 -94.15 -13.16
N THR A 863 -4.00 -93.30 -12.91
CA THR A 863 -2.77 -93.21 -13.74
C THR A 863 -1.50 -93.70 -13.04
N ASP A 864 -0.52 -94.11 -13.86
CA ASP A 864 0.65 -94.90 -13.47
C ASP A 864 1.86 -94.49 -14.35
N LEU A 865 2.41 -93.28 -14.15
CA LEU A 865 3.33 -92.61 -15.08
C LEU A 865 4.66 -93.35 -15.31
N ASP A 866 5.09 -94.20 -14.36
CA ASP A 866 6.27 -95.07 -14.46
C ASP A 866 5.97 -96.59 -14.61
N ASP A 867 4.69 -96.98 -14.74
CA ASP A 867 4.15 -98.37 -14.81
C ASP A 867 4.47 -99.24 -13.54
N ASP A 868 4.35 -98.71 -12.30
CA ASP A 868 4.54 -99.44 -11.02
C ASP A 868 3.27 -100.19 -10.56
N GLY A 869 2.10 -99.60 -10.77
CA GLY A 869 0.79 -100.11 -10.34
C GLY A 869 0.33 -99.58 -8.97
N ILE A 870 0.60 -98.30 -8.73
CA ILE A 870 0.04 -97.44 -7.67
C ILE A 870 -0.30 -96.10 -8.35
N GLY A 871 -1.48 -95.53 -8.06
CA GLY A 871 -1.91 -94.24 -8.62
C GLY A 871 -0.90 -93.11 -8.39
N ASP A 872 -0.59 -92.32 -9.43
CA ASP A 872 0.40 -91.22 -9.40
C ASP A 872 0.16 -90.23 -8.24
N GLU A 873 -1.10 -89.98 -7.87
CA GLU A 873 -1.51 -89.09 -6.78
C GLU A 873 -1.16 -89.61 -5.37
N ALA A 874 -0.70 -90.86 -5.26
CA ALA A 874 -0.10 -91.40 -4.04
C ALA A 874 1.43 -91.25 -3.96
N ASP A 875 2.10 -90.75 -5.01
CA ASP A 875 3.54 -90.49 -5.05
C ASP A 875 3.90 -89.00 -4.84
N THR A 876 5.20 -88.69 -4.80
CA THR A 876 5.80 -87.45 -4.27
C THR A 876 7.04 -86.96 -5.03
N ASP A 877 7.37 -87.63 -6.14
CA ASP A 877 8.56 -87.47 -6.99
C ASP A 877 8.16 -87.90 -8.42
N ARG A 878 7.17 -87.20 -9.00
CA ARG A 878 6.28 -87.73 -10.07
C ARG A 878 7.02 -88.11 -11.36
N ASP A 879 7.98 -87.31 -11.80
CA ASP A 879 8.78 -87.58 -13.00
C ASP A 879 10.15 -88.25 -12.68
N GLY A 880 10.58 -88.19 -11.42
CA GLY A 880 11.75 -88.85 -10.87
C GLY A 880 13.10 -88.14 -11.07
N ASP A 881 13.11 -86.83 -11.32
CA ASP A 881 14.35 -86.04 -11.49
C ASP A 881 15.15 -85.88 -10.19
N GLY A 882 14.46 -85.62 -9.07
CA GLY A 882 15.04 -85.42 -7.74
C GLY A 882 14.87 -84.02 -7.13
N VAL A 883 14.19 -83.09 -7.82
CA VAL A 883 13.60 -81.88 -7.26
C VAL A 883 12.11 -82.16 -6.99
N ASN A 884 11.67 -81.97 -5.75
CA ASN A 884 10.25 -82.16 -5.42
C ASN A 884 9.37 -81.17 -6.20
N ASN A 885 8.21 -81.65 -6.66
CA ASN A 885 7.21 -80.96 -7.50
C ASN A 885 6.74 -79.56 -7.03
N ASN A 886 7.15 -79.11 -5.85
CA ASN A 886 6.70 -77.89 -5.18
C ASN A 886 7.76 -76.78 -5.11
N VAL A 887 8.95 -76.99 -5.69
CA VAL A 887 10.01 -75.96 -5.82
C VAL A 887 10.69 -75.97 -7.19
N ASP A 888 10.22 -76.78 -8.13
CA ASP A 888 10.66 -76.73 -9.52
C ASP A 888 9.73 -75.85 -10.36
N ALA A 889 10.27 -75.21 -11.40
CA ALA A 889 9.51 -74.50 -12.40
C ALA A 889 8.89 -75.46 -13.45
N PHE A 890 9.45 -76.67 -13.62
CA PHE A 890 8.98 -77.66 -14.59
C PHE A 890 8.73 -79.07 -13.97
N PRO A 891 7.79 -79.24 -13.00
CA PRO A 891 7.59 -80.48 -12.23
C PRO A 891 7.24 -81.79 -12.98
N ASP A 892 7.05 -81.73 -14.30
CA ASP A 892 6.74 -82.88 -15.16
C ASP A 892 7.78 -83.04 -16.32
N ASP A 893 8.87 -82.25 -16.34
CA ASP A 893 10.03 -82.40 -17.25
C ASP A 893 11.35 -82.11 -16.51
N GLY A 894 11.93 -83.17 -15.95
CA GLY A 894 13.21 -83.24 -15.25
C GLY A 894 14.47 -82.91 -16.07
N THR A 895 14.46 -81.75 -16.73
CA THR A 895 15.61 -81.18 -17.44
C THR A 895 15.84 -79.68 -17.22
N GLU A 896 14.84 -78.89 -16.81
CA GLU A 896 14.94 -77.42 -16.59
C GLU A 896 14.31 -76.99 -15.25
N SER A 897 14.58 -75.76 -14.74
CA SER A 897 14.10 -75.33 -13.40
C SER A 897 14.07 -73.81 -13.06
N ARG A 898 14.30 -72.90 -14.02
CA ARG A 898 14.29 -71.42 -13.81
C ARG A 898 13.83 -70.67 -15.08
N ASP A 899 13.35 -69.44 -14.89
CA ASP A 899 12.90 -68.43 -15.87
C ASP A 899 13.19 -67.03 -15.24
N LEU A 900 13.60 -66.01 -16.01
CA LEU A 900 14.09 -64.70 -15.48
C LEU A 900 13.27 -63.48 -15.94
N ASP A 901 13.16 -63.24 -17.24
CA ASP A 901 12.33 -62.15 -17.81
C ASP A 901 10.84 -62.53 -17.81
N GLY A 902 10.54 -63.84 -17.80
CA GLY A 902 9.19 -64.39 -17.79
C GLY A 902 8.65 -64.77 -19.19
N ASP A 903 9.49 -64.93 -20.21
CA ASP A 903 9.05 -65.33 -21.57
C ASP A 903 8.52 -66.79 -21.62
N GLY A 904 8.87 -67.62 -20.64
CA GLY A 904 8.46 -69.03 -20.54
C GLY A 904 9.47 -70.03 -21.13
N ILE A 905 10.64 -69.58 -21.57
CA ILE A 905 11.83 -70.38 -21.87
C ILE A 905 12.76 -70.30 -20.65
N GLY A 906 13.33 -71.43 -20.25
CA GLY A 906 14.23 -71.41 -19.09
C GLY A 906 15.59 -70.78 -19.38
N ASP A 907 16.18 -70.10 -18.38
CA ASP A 907 17.45 -69.34 -18.44
C ASP A 907 18.62 -70.07 -19.15
N SER A 908 18.58 -71.41 -19.16
CA SER A 908 19.60 -72.27 -19.75
C SER A 908 19.61 -72.26 -21.29
N THR A 909 18.50 -71.82 -21.88
CA THR A 909 18.13 -72.01 -23.29
C THR A 909 17.88 -70.69 -24.02
N ASP A 910 17.59 -69.62 -23.27
CA ASP A 910 17.39 -68.27 -23.79
C ASP A 910 18.70 -67.55 -24.21
N SER A 911 18.57 -66.42 -24.93
CA SER A 911 19.61 -65.63 -25.58
C SER A 911 19.59 -64.11 -25.32
N ASP A 912 18.57 -63.58 -24.64
CA ASP A 912 18.29 -62.14 -24.42
C ASP A 912 17.54 -62.02 -23.07
N MET A 913 18.27 -62.18 -21.96
CA MET A 913 17.73 -62.68 -20.68
C MET A 913 17.07 -61.61 -19.79
N ASP A 914 17.17 -60.34 -20.20
CA ASP A 914 16.49 -59.19 -19.62
C ASP A 914 15.59 -58.43 -20.63
N GLY A 915 15.56 -58.90 -21.89
CA GLY A 915 14.63 -58.49 -22.93
C GLY A 915 14.90 -57.11 -23.56
N ASP A 916 16.12 -56.60 -23.45
CA ASP A 916 16.51 -55.28 -23.96
C ASP A 916 16.61 -55.22 -25.50
N GLY A 917 16.85 -56.36 -26.15
CA GLY A 917 16.98 -56.50 -27.60
C GLY A 917 18.41 -56.64 -28.12
N VAL A 918 19.42 -56.72 -27.24
CA VAL A 918 20.81 -57.05 -27.54
C VAL A 918 21.15 -58.45 -26.99
N ASP A 919 21.51 -59.40 -27.87
CA ASP A 919 21.95 -60.75 -27.47
C ASP A 919 22.98 -60.68 -26.29
N ASN A 920 22.80 -61.53 -25.26
CA ASN A 920 23.58 -61.68 -24.01
C ASN A 920 25.13 -61.84 -24.15
N VAL A 921 25.67 -61.72 -25.36
CA VAL A 921 27.08 -61.90 -25.72
C VAL A 921 27.74 -60.66 -26.33
N ASP A 922 26.94 -59.70 -26.82
CA ASP A 922 27.40 -58.45 -27.42
C ASP A 922 27.03 -57.22 -26.54
N ASP A 923 26.11 -57.37 -25.57
CA ASP A 923 25.86 -56.42 -24.47
C ASP A 923 26.91 -56.51 -23.34
N LEU A 924 27.09 -55.41 -22.60
CA LEU A 924 27.97 -55.26 -21.44
C LEU A 924 27.25 -55.50 -20.09
N PHE A 925 25.92 -55.36 -20.02
CA PHE A 925 25.14 -55.44 -18.78
C PHE A 925 23.94 -56.44 -18.81
N PRO A 926 24.08 -57.75 -19.19
CA PRO A 926 22.96 -58.62 -19.60
C PRO A 926 22.06 -59.20 -18.48
N GLU A 927 21.85 -58.42 -17.43
CA GLU A 927 20.88 -58.61 -16.35
C GLU A 927 20.21 -57.25 -15.99
N ASN A 928 20.29 -56.24 -16.87
CA ASN A 928 19.84 -54.84 -16.68
C ASN A 928 19.57 -54.11 -18.02
N SER A 929 18.33 -54.20 -18.51
CA SER A 929 17.86 -53.74 -19.83
C SER A 929 17.73 -52.21 -20.03
N LEU A 930 18.71 -51.42 -19.58
CA LEU A 930 18.76 -49.95 -19.71
C LEU A 930 20.13 -49.35 -20.07
N GLU A 931 21.23 -50.11 -19.99
CA GLU A 931 22.60 -49.59 -20.15
C GLU A 931 23.39 -50.49 -21.12
N GLN A 932 24.10 -49.92 -22.11
CA GLN A 932 24.73 -50.70 -23.19
C GLN A 932 26.17 -50.30 -23.55
N THR A 933 26.63 -49.09 -23.20
CA THR A 933 27.95 -48.54 -23.57
C THR A 933 28.62 -47.82 -22.41
N ASP A 934 29.96 -47.69 -22.49
CA ASP A 934 30.91 -47.22 -21.46
C ASP A 934 32.15 -46.69 -22.23
N TRP A 935 32.25 -45.37 -22.40
CA TRP A 935 33.19 -44.71 -23.33
C TRP A 935 34.60 -44.49 -22.74
N ASP A 936 34.70 -43.85 -21.56
CA ASP A 936 35.98 -43.62 -20.87
C ASP A 936 36.56 -44.92 -20.25
N GLY A 937 35.69 -45.85 -19.85
CA GLY A 937 36.04 -47.14 -19.25
C GLY A 937 35.99 -47.22 -17.72
N ASP A 938 35.30 -46.28 -17.04
CA ASP A 938 35.03 -46.30 -15.58
C ASP A 938 34.20 -47.53 -15.18
N GLY A 939 33.13 -47.82 -15.94
CA GLY A 939 32.15 -48.86 -15.65
C GLY A 939 30.80 -48.35 -15.10
N ILE A 940 30.57 -47.04 -15.10
CA ILE A 940 29.25 -46.44 -15.32
C ILE A 940 28.90 -46.58 -16.83
N GLY A 941 27.63 -46.44 -17.20
CA GLY A 941 27.22 -46.42 -18.62
C GLY A 941 26.98 -44.99 -19.10
N ASP A 942 27.28 -44.69 -20.37
CA ASP A 942 27.27 -43.31 -20.93
C ASP A 942 25.95 -42.55 -20.66
N PHE A 943 24.81 -43.23 -20.59
CA PHE A 943 23.51 -42.60 -20.30
C PHE A 943 23.36 -42.09 -18.85
N SER A 944 24.28 -42.50 -17.97
CA SER A 944 24.32 -42.18 -16.54
C SER A 944 25.58 -41.39 -16.13
N ASP A 945 26.46 -41.01 -17.07
CA ASP A 945 27.65 -40.17 -16.81
C ASP A 945 27.45 -38.70 -17.24
N VAL A 946 28.44 -37.83 -16.96
CA VAL A 946 28.35 -36.35 -17.11
C VAL A 946 29.69 -35.63 -17.41
N ASP A 947 30.73 -36.39 -17.74
CA ASP A 947 32.10 -35.95 -18.08
C ASP A 947 32.67 -37.03 -19.02
N ASP A 948 32.06 -37.12 -20.22
CA ASP A 948 31.99 -38.34 -21.05
C ASP A 948 33.37 -38.82 -21.56
N ASP A 949 34.43 -38.00 -21.43
CA ASP A 949 35.82 -38.40 -21.68
C ASP A 949 36.86 -38.09 -20.56
N ASN A 950 36.42 -37.58 -19.41
CA ASN A 950 37.19 -37.45 -18.17
C ASN A 950 38.38 -36.45 -18.24
N ASP A 951 38.23 -35.39 -19.03
CA ASP A 951 39.12 -34.23 -19.09
C ASP A 951 39.04 -33.37 -17.80
N GLY A 952 37.81 -33.21 -17.28
CA GLY A 952 37.48 -32.36 -16.13
C GLY A 952 36.71 -31.08 -16.48
N HIS A 953 36.39 -30.88 -17.76
CA HIS A 953 35.30 -30.02 -18.24
C HIS A 953 34.03 -30.89 -18.40
N LEU A 954 32.86 -30.35 -18.04
CA LEU A 954 31.58 -31.09 -18.17
C LEU A 954 30.99 -30.86 -19.56
N ASP A 955 30.32 -31.87 -20.12
CA ASP A 955 29.75 -31.90 -21.47
C ASP A 955 28.79 -30.72 -21.79
N GLU A 956 28.23 -30.04 -20.78
CA GLU A 956 27.38 -28.87 -20.97
C GLU A 956 28.13 -27.53 -21.16
N PHE A 957 29.45 -27.52 -20.91
CA PHE A 957 30.35 -26.35 -21.01
C PHE A 957 31.64 -26.60 -21.79
N ASP A 958 31.87 -27.83 -22.27
CA ASP A 958 32.84 -28.08 -23.34
C ASP A 958 32.22 -27.73 -24.72
N ALA A 959 33.06 -27.68 -25.75
CA ALA A 959 32.65 -27.64 -27.16
C ALA A 959 32.94 -28.96 -27.89
N PHE A 960 33.70 -29.86 -27.24
CA PHE A 960 34.26 -31.08 -27.80
C PHE A 960 34.23 -32.25 -26.80
N ASP A 961 33.06 -32.53 -26.24
CA ASP A 961 32.68 -33.53 -25.20
C ASP A 961 33.20 -35.00 -25.39
N PHE A 962 34.01 -35.27 -26.41
CA PHE A 962 34.66 -36.55 -26.69
C PHE A 962 36.12 -36.45 -27.21
N ASP A 963 36.80 -35.29 -27.10
CA ASP A 963 38.26 -35.14 -27.37
C ASP A 963 39.04 -34.21 -26.41
N SER A 964 39.05 -34.59 -25.11
CA SER A 964 39.90 -34.30 -23.90
C SER A 964 41.22 -33.49 -23.99
N THR A 965 41.33 -32.57 -24.94
CA THR A 965 42.51 -31.75 -25.22
C THR A 965 42.19 -30.37 -25.82
N GLU A 966 40.97 -30.13 -26.30
CA GLU A 966 40.47 -28.84 -26.80
C GLU A 966 39.11 -28.56 -26.13
N TRP A 967 38.88 -27.37 -25.56
CA TRP A 967 37.61 -27.03 -24.88
C TRP A 967 37.16 -25.58 -25.13
N GLN A 968 37.78 -24.88 -26.09
CA GLN A 968 37.48 -23.50 -26.47
C GLN A 968 37.58 -23.30 -27.99
N ASP A 969 36.73 -22.45 -28.55
CA ASP A 969 36.60 -22.08 -29.97
C ASP A 969 36.08 -20.62 -29.99
N PHE A 970 36.98 -19.64 -30.05
CA PHE A 970 36.67 -18.24 -29.72
C PHE A 970 36.05 -17.45 -30.89
N ASP A 971 36.51 -17.67 -32.13
CA ASP A 971 35.94 -17.04 -33.33
C ASP A 971 34.75 -17.84 -33.92
N GLY A 972 34.63 -19.13 -33.58
CA GLY A 972 33.56 -20.03 -34.02
C GLY A 972 33.80 -20.73 -35.35
N ASP A 973 35.05 -20.86 -35.81
CA ASP A 973 35.45 -21.65 -37.00
C ASP A 973 35.19 -23.16 -36.83
N GLY A 974 35.30 -23.68 -35.61
CA GLY A 974 35.28 -25.11 -35.31
C GLY A 974 36.67 -25.75 -35.21
N LEU A 975 37.68 -24.96 -34.82
CA LEU A 975 39.02 -25.39 -34.43
C LEU A 975 39.28 -24.96 -32.98
N GLY A 976 40.10 -25.72 -32.26
CA GLY A 976 40.36 -25.45 -30.84
C GLY A 976 41.47 -24.42 -30.62
N ASP A 977 41.14 -23.32 -29.93
CA ASP A 977 42.10 -22.24 -29.55
C ASP A 977 43.34 -22.81 -28.85
N ASN A 978 43.15 -23.88 -28.07
CA ASN A 978 44.14 -24.32 -27.08
C ASN A 978 45.41 -24.94 -27.69
N ASN A 979 45.34 -25.52 -28.90
CA ASN A 979 46.54 -25.88 -29.66
C ASN A 979 46.39 -26.06 -31.20
N SER A 980 45.23 -25.77 -31.79
CA SER A 980 44.94 -26.13 -33.20
C SER A 980 44.90 -24.97 -34.21
N ASP A 981 44.62 -23.73 -33.81
CA ASP A 981 44.77 -22.56 -34.69
C ASP A 981 46.15 -21.86 -34.55
N ASP A 982 46.40 -20.88 -35.41
CA ASP A 982 47.58 -20.00 -35.48
C ASP A 982 47.14 -18.51 -35.76
N ASP A 983 45.86 -18.12 -35.57
CA ASP A 983 45.28 -16.79 -35.89
C ASP A 983 43.98 -16.56 -35.06
N ASP A 984 44.05 -16.69 -33.72
CA ASP A 984 42.90 -16.97 -32.81
C ASP A 984 41.72 -15.94 -32.80
N ASP A 985 41.85 -14.78 -33.45
CA ASP A 985 40.75 -13.82 -33.66
C ASP A 985 40.41 -13.50 -35.13
N ASN A 986 41.15 -14.10 -36.07
CA ASN A 986 40.95 -14.03 -37.52
C ASN A 986 41.08 -12.63 -38.16
N ASP A 987 41.83 -11.71 -37.53
CA ASP A 987 42.29 -10.43 -38.09
C ASP A 987 43.08 -10.64 -39.41
N GLY A 988 43.81 -11.76 -39.49
CA GLY A 988 44.69 -12.12 -40.60
C GLY A 988 46.16 -11.82 -40.33
N VAL A 989 46.53 -11.57 -39.07
CA VAL A 989 47.90 -11.58 -38.55
C VAL A 989 47.97 -12.62 -37.44
N SER A 990 48.66 -13.74 -37.70
CA SER A 990 48.86 -14.81 -36.72
C SER A 990 49.41 -14.30 -35.39
N ASP A 991 48.95 -14.81 -34.26
CA ASP A 991 49.42 -14.56 -32.88
C ASP A 991 50.94 -14.50 -32.76
N VAL A 992 51.64 -15.43 -33.41
CA VAL A 992 53.11 -15.48 -33.41
C VAL A 992 53.76 -14.22 -34.04
N GLU A 993 53.13 -13.57 -35.02
CA GLU A 993 53.60 -12.34 -35.67
C GLU A 993 53.16 -11.09 -34.89
N GLU A 994 52.00 -11.15 -34.23
CA GLU A 994 51.52 -10.14 -33.28
C GLU A 994 52.32 -10.03 -31.98
N ASP A 995 52.54 -11.14 -31.25
CA ASP A 995 53.38 -11.22 -30.03
C ASP A 995 54.84 -10.77 -30.31
N GLN A 996 55.26 -10.80 -31.59
CA GLN A 996 56.54 -10.27 -32.06
C GLN A 996 56.52 -8.78 -32.48
N CYS A 997 55.35 -8.16 -32.64
CA CYS A 997 55.18 -6.76 -33.02
C CYS A 997 54.44 -5.89 -31.97
N GLY A 998 53.82 -6.50 -30.97
CA GLY A 998 53.20 -5.84 -29.82
C GLY A 998 51.67 -5.64 -29.89
N SER A 999 50.95 -6.51 -30.61
CA SER A 999 49.48 -6.53 -30.65
C SER A 999 48.90 -7.78 -29.94
N ASN A 1000 47.64 -8.16 -30.16
CA ASN A 1000 46.89 -9.09 -29.28
C ASN A 1000 45.86 -9.95 -30.04
N SER A 1001 46.12 -11.26 -30.06
CA SER A 1001 45.45 -12.27 -30.89
C SER A 1001 44.11 -12.78 -30.40
N LEU A 1002 43.49 -12.07 -29.47
CA LEU A 1002 42.12 -12.34 -29.01
C LEU A 1002 41.27 -11.05 -29.08
N ASP A 1003 41.69 -10.08 -29.92
CA ASP A 1003 40.97 -8.85 -30.24
C ASP A 1003 41.33 -8.38 -31.66
N VAL A 1004 40.47 -8.79 -32.61
CA VAL A 1004 40.46 -8.61 -34.09
C VAL A 1004 40.57 -7.15 -34.62
N ASN A 1005 40.97 -6.22 -33.77
CA ASN A 1005 41.16 -4.80 -34.05
C ASN A 1005 42.61 -4.33 -33.73
N SER A 1006 43.48 -5.23 -33.27
CA SER A 1006 44.82 -4.95 -32.77
C SER A 1006 45.90 -5.19 -33.83
N LEU A 1007 46.16 -4.21 -34.70
CA LEU A 1007 47.08 -4.42 -35.85
C LEU A 1007 48.53 -3.91 -35.64
N PRO A 1008 49.57 -4.68 -36.01
CA PRO A 1008 50.96 -4.21 -36.07
C PRO A 1008 51.22 -2.98 -36.94
N SER A 1009 52.15 -2.13 -36.52
CA SER A 1009 52.51 -0.89 -37.22
C SER A 1009 53.79 -1.00 -38.08
N ASP A 1010 53.70 -0.59 -39.36
CA ASP A 1010 54.79 -0.47 -40.34
C ASP A 1010 54.75 0.92 -40.99
N TYR A 1011 55.75 1.76 -40.73
CA TYR A 1011 55.76 3.17 -41.13
C TYR A 1011 56.38 3.46 -42.52
N ASP A 1012 57.15 2.51 -43.06
CA ASP A 1012 57.86 2.62 -44.35
C ASP A 1012 57.07 1.91 -45.48
N GLY A 1013 56.23 0.92 -45.13
CA GLY A 1013 55.31 0.20 -46.00
C GLY A 1013 55.97 -0.95 -46.77
N ASP A 1014 57.04 -1.52 -46.21
CA ASP A 1014 57.88 -2.57 -46.78
C ASP A 1014 57.38 -3.99 -46.43
N GLY A 1015 56.54 -4.11 -45.39
CA GLY A 1015 55.99 -5.36 -44.88
C GLY A 1015 56.77 -5.92 -43.68
N ILE A 1016 57.32 -5.04 -42.83
CA ILE A 1016 58.04 -5.38 -41.60
C ILE A 1016 57.62 -4.34 -40.55
N CYS A 1017 57.11 -4.78 -39.39
CA CYS A 1017 56.69 -3.86 -38.34
C CYS A 1017 57.88 -3.05 -37.77
N ASP A 1018 57.63 -1.82 -37.32
CA ASP A 1018 58.64 -0.86 -36.87
C ASP A 1018 59.53 -1.42 -35.74
N ALA A 1019 58.97 -2.32 -34.90
CA ALA A 1019 59.69 -3.02 -33.83
C ALA A 1019 60.80 -3.97 -34.33
N GLN A 1020 60.76 -4.39 -35.61
CA GLN A 1020 61.66 -5.38 -36.20
C GLN A 1020 62.59 -4.80 -37.29
N ASP A 1021 62.33 -3.61 -37.85
CA ASP A 1021 63.21 -3.00 -38.87
C ASP A 1021 64.49 -2.35 -38.29
N SER A 1022 65.52 -2.26 -39.13
CA SER A 1022 66.78 -1.56 -38.86
C SER A 1022 67.29 -0.66 -40.00
N ASP A 1023 66.54 -0.55 -41.11
CA ASP A 1023 66.96 0.10 -42.36
C ASP A 1023 66.22 1.43 -42.64
N VAL A 1024 65.56 2.05 -41.65
CA VAL A 1024 64.99 3.43 -41.61
C VAL A 1024 65.86 4.51 -42.28
N SER A 1025 65.79 4.60 -43.62
CA SER A 1025 66.83 5.24 -44.45
C SER A 1025 66.38 6.46 -45.27
N SER A 1026 65.39 7.17 -44.74
CA SER A 1026 65.30 8.65 -44.84
C SER A 1026 65.04 9.27 -46.22
N GLN A 1027 63.96 8.94 -46.93
CA GLN A 1027 63.51 9.78 -48.06
C GLN A 1027 61.99 9.71 -48.35
N ASP A 1028 61.36 10.89 -48.46
CA ASP A 1028 60.00 11.14 -48.98
C ASP A 1028 58.89 10.25 -48.39
N ILE A 1029 58.23 10.61 -47.28
CA ILE A 1029 57.45 11.86 -47.10
C ILE A 1029 56.61 12.19 -48.34
N GLN A 1030 55.32 11.84 -48.35
CA GLN A 1030 54.22 12.73 -48.80
C GLN A 1030 52.87 12.06 -48.48
N ASP A 1031 52.09 12.66 -47.57
CA ASP A 1031 51.02 13.61 -47.94
C ASP A 1031 49.75 12.81 -48.33
N ASN A 1032 48.97 12.33 -47.34
CA ASN A 1032 47.93 13.09 -46.63
C ASN A 1032 46.62 13.19 -47.43
N THR A 1033 45.55 12.53 -46.96
CA THR A 1033 44.27 13.14 -46.52
C THR A 1033 43.20 12.07 -46.32
N GLN A 1034 42.59 12.04 -45.12
CA GLN A 1034 41.13 11.93 -44.86
C GLN A 1034 40.34 10.69 -45.36
N ASP A 1035 39.46 10.05 -44.57
CA ASP A 1035 39.04 10.23 -43.16
C ASP A 1035 38.71 8.84 -42.57
N ASP A 1036 38.73 8.70 -41.23
CA ASP A 1036 38.50 7.45 -40.50
C ASP A 1036 37.74 7.69 -39.16
N LEU A 1037 37.03 6.68 -38.62
CA LEU A 1037 36.18 6.75 -37.41
C LEU A 1037 35.97 5.34 -36.77
N GLY A 1038 36.18 5.18 -35.46
CA GLY A 1038 35.89 3.93 -34.72
C GLY A 1038 35.90 4.05 -33.17
N TRP A 1039 35.66 2.91 -32.48
CA TRP A 1039 35.88 2.63 -31.03
C TRP A 1039 35.04 3.44 -29.99
N SER A 1040 34.92 3.10 -28.69
CA SER A 1040 35.52 2.09 -27.75
C SER A 1040 34.63 1.93 -26.47
N ASN A 1041 34.74 0.96 -25.53
CA ASN A 1041 35.35 -0.39 -25.43
C ASN A 1041 34.76 -1.18 -24.20
N ALA A 1042 35.33 -2.37 -23.93
CA ALA A 1042 35.39 -3.24 -22.72
C ALA A 1042 35.70 -2.54 -21.34
N VAL A 1043 35.95 -3.16 -20.16
CA VAL A 1043 36.78 -4.36 -19.77
C VAL A 1043 36.30 -4.99 -18.38
N PRO A 1044 37.00 -5.89 -17.60
CA PRO A 1044 36.33 -7.00 -16.85
C PRO A 1044 36.68 -7.16 -15.32
N GLY A 1045 36.28 -8.28 -14.67
CA GLY A 1045 37.08 -8.94 -13.59
C GLY A 1045 36.42 -9.24 -12.21
N PHE A 1046 36.49 -10.51 -11.77
CA PHE A 1046 36.16 -11.06 -10.42
C PHE A 1046 37.33 -10.84 -9.39
N PRO A 1047 37.26 -11.18 -8.06
CA PRO A 1047 36.17 -11.82 -7.27
C PRO A 1047 35.87 -11.26 -5.83
N ALA A 1048 34.72 -11.72 -5.28
CA ALA A 1048 34.42 -12.06 -3.86
C ALA A 1048 34.18 -10.99 -2.75
N LEU A 1049 33.04 -11.10 -2.01
CA LEU A 1049 32.92 -11.76 -0.67
C LEU A 1049 31.71 -11.27 0.20
N PHE A 1050 30.84 -12.19 0.67
CA PHE A 1050 29.62 -11.98 1.52
C PHE A 1050 28.45 -11.22 0.83
N ALA A 1051 27.16 -11.35 1.17
CA ALA A 1051 26.34 -12.16 2.14
C ALA A 1051 25.00 -12.54 1.42
N ALA A 1052 24.31 -13.68 1.58
CA ALA A 1052 23.81 -14.44 2.74
C ALA A 1052 22.48 -13.91 3.36
N ILE A 1053 21.53 -14.83 3.66
CA ILE A 1053 20.13 -14.69 4.19
C ILE A 1053 19.08 -14.62 3.05
N ALA A 1054 17.92 -15.34 3.08
CA ALA A 1054 17.24 -16.10 4.16
C ALA A 1054 16.86 -17.57 3.79
N LEU A 1055 16.19 -18.31 4.70
CA LEU A 1055 15.78 -19.74 4.52
C LEU A 1055 14.77 -20.21 5.61
N VAL A 1056 13.51 -20.49 5.24
CA VAL A 1056 12.35 -20.88 6.09
C VAL A 1056 11.22 -21.67 5.34
N GLY A 1057 11.43 -22.26 4.15
CA GLY A 1057 10.34 -22.84 3.33
C GLY A 1057 9.79 -24.23 3.72
N ALA A 1058 10.50 -24.95 4.58
CA ALA A 1058 10.03 -26.09 5.39
C ALA A 1058 9.55 -27.41 4.74
N ALA A 1059 10.44 -28.41 4.71
CA ALA A 1059 10.06 -29.83 4.82
C ALA A 1059 11.04 -30.64 5.70
N LEU A 1060 10.57 -31.30 6.76
CA LEU A 1060 11.42 -32.00 7.73
C LEU A 1060 11.17 -33.52 7.75
N ILE A 1061 12.25 -34.30 7.61
CA ILE A 1061 12.42 -35.75 7.89
C ILE A 1061 12.16 -36.73 6.72
N GLY A 1062 13.26 -37.17 6.09
CA GLY A 1062 13.39 -38.53 5.56
C GLY A 1062 14.61 -38.71 4.62
N ARG A 1063 15.52 -39.67 4.80
CA ARG A 1063 15.80 -40.63 5.91
C ARG A 1063 17.33 -40.81 6.00
N ARG A 1064 17.85 -41.26 7.15
CA ARG A 1064 19.23 -41.80 7.24
C ARG A 1064 19.24 -43.32 7.22
N ASN A 1065 20.35 -43.87 6.71
CA ASN A 1065 20.66 -45.29 6.53
C ASN A 1065 20.50 -46.15 7.80
N ASP A 1066 20.34 -47.46 7.60
CA ASP A 1066 20.40 -48.47 8.66
C ASP A 1066 21.83 -48.72 9.18
N ASP A 1067 22.23 -48.02 10.26
CA ASP A 1067 23.02 -48.54 11.41
C ASP A 1067 23.12 -47.52 12.59
#